data_AF-A0A6N4X0R5-F1
#
_entry.id   AF-A0A6N4X0R5-F1
#
_cell.length_a   1.000
_cell.length_b   1.000
_cell.length_c   1.000
_cell.angle_alpha   90.00
_cell.angle_beta   90.00
_cell.angle_gamma   90.00
#
_symmetry.space_group_name_H-M   'P 1'
#
loop_
_entity.id
_entity.type
_entity.pdbx_description
1 polymer ?
#
loop_
_entity_poly.entity_id
_entity_poly.type
_entity_poly.pdbx_seq_one_letter_code
_entity_poly.pdbx_strand_id
1 'polypeptide(L)'
;MPRNTQFPDKRSTAPTTKSRFFHVFASFLLFVLAPPTTTQAGWESRNPGGGGQVQGIHFDASPTGPGKLFFSSDMEGTSISSDYGATWNPTGARQQNHLMKWVTAVDPQDGDRVYSVGLGGLDISDDGGLTWRYDPTFGEGKAIAAIAAIAIDPVDTNRIYIGNGWANKTRNQLREVDQNEEGPYTMAYSLDRGATWTFSTYTSGAGPRNTFDIEVDPSNGDIYLSSEAGLFRGAVSGQTLTWSPIASPAQAPDTPSAQSQGVCLAGNAQFVIASFETSTDNYAIFAARKSDLGSAASTWTQLSGFDGEIGPDAQCWRPRTDPRDTGNTFHLLVGGISQGNRGLFEAELEWDTTETTFALLQPWTKIFNKTPGTEWNYDHGWKGTNAVCRNYGYTPANWARQTWVSSDEGLYALDDGDHYLTGWQPMWTEAVGDGTYRSRGVVSTFNWDMVGKASFVAQGQADNGLVTSFDGGATWKREGPNGLNDNRSLVLAEVTGHGADDGHYLIAGGSGAYGGGVSWAVGSVYARRLNSDLSGWDGDWVTIGGGNTGLNGMIHNWNGEQARGSRPNSIAADTNDPRVLYVATEKGLYRTTDFLSLMKGVDKQTFQRIGGGDLSIRQVVADPREVGTIYVLQNDGTYRVSNAATASNPTWLKISTIQASGDGTGRAIAAWVPAIDDPLYSAPGAPVYLAVGHQNGDLFLSSDRGDTFDTILDRELILAVHAPELEQWFESDFAIKYGAMAGQGDRLFLTIDSDNRHGYAALKGVIAADGTVAWYDFTDTGVDALLYPRARRGRVFETQGDNYFHIASSGMGLHRRNISEPGLGNGQRIDGNFAGPDSPGESYEPIRTRVLFITRGNPSETYLANQLRALGFEIVLRNVDAGNLTDTYGIDVVFVPGSSSTGGAFRNTSAGLVCATYTDFDDLAFTESGDFGLTSAATVTIQQPEHPTAGGLSGSSIAALTQASNVSWGTPAGASVSVATLPTDTTKALVFAYGTGDAMADDFTAPARRVGFFMRYVNNSLTDQGLTLLAAALIWADPDGEKKRRIDLGLRLKESNTMTFTPPSGRRFVVEYSTDLGQWDPVPSMSDIEGDGNETDLTILAGERENQAEFYRLREVFE
;
A
#
# COMPACT_ATOMS: atom_id res chain seq x y z
N MET A 1 -33.97 -26.19 -58.03
CA MET A 1 -33.13 -25.19 -57.35
C MET A 1 -33.83 -23.84 -57.40
N PRO A 2 -34.49 -23.40 -56.32
CA PRO A 2 -34.79 -21.96 -56.28
C PRO A 2 -34.82 -21.30 -54.90
N ARG A 3 -34.77 -19.97 -55.02
CA ARG A 3 -34.93 -18.86 -54.05
C ARG A 3 -36.39 -18.66 -53.58
N ASN A 4 -36.52 -17.68 -52.66
CA ASN A 4 -37.72 -16.98 -52.12
C ASN A 4 -38.32 -17.67 -50.88
N THR A 5 -38.81 -17.00 -49.82
CA THR A 5 -39.69 -15.81 -49.69
C THR A 5 -39.67 -15.21 -48.26
N GLN A 6 -40.21 -13.98 -48.13
CA GLN A 6 -40.48 -13.15 -46.93
C GLN A 6 -41.43 -13.73 -45.84
N PHE A 7 -41.14 -13.37 -44.55
CA PHE A 7 -41.95 -13.07 -43.32
C PHE A 7 -43.23 -13.88 -42.94
N PRO A 8 -43.79 -13.87 -41.68
CA PRO A 8 -43.34 -13.41 -40.33
C PRO A 8 -43.63 -14.40 -39.14
N ASP A 9 -43.28 -13.96 -37.91
CA ASP A 9 -43.66 -14.40 -36.54
C ASP A 9 -44.70 -15.51 -36.30
N LYS A 10 -44.41 -16.40 -35.33
CA LYS A 10 -45.37 -16.91 -34.31
C LYS A 10 -44.71 -17.69 -33.15
N ARG A 11 -44.89 -17.15 -31.94
CA ARG A 11 -44.85 -17.70 -30.57
C ARG A 11 -44.83 -19.23 -30.41
N SER A 12 -43.99 -19.72 -29.48
CA SER A 12 -44.34 -20.83 -28.58
C SER A 12 -44.00 -20.49 -27.13
N THR A 13 -44.86 -20.99 -26.25
CA THR A 13 -45.07 -20.67 -24.84
C THR A 13 -44.22 -21.53 -23.91
N ALA A 14 -43.55 -20.91 -22.93
CA ALA A 14 -43.04 -21.59 -21.74
C ALA A 14 -44.11 -21.58 -20.62
N PRO A 15 -44.24 -22.64 -19.81
CA PRO A 15 -45.14 -22.65 -18.66
C PRO A 15 -44.45 -22.02 -17.44
N THR A 16 -45.14 -21.05 -16.86
CA THR A 16 -44.85 -20.42 -15.57
C THR A 16 -45.29 -21.32 -14.41
N THR A 17 -44.42 -21.54 -13.42
CA THR A 17 -44.84 -21.66 -12.02
C THR A 17 -43.80 -21.04 -11.10
N LYS A 18 -44.31 -20.15 -10.24
CA LYS A 18 -43.61 -19.19 -9.41
C LYS A 18 -43.00 -19.86 -8.17
N SER A 19 -41.77 -19.49 -7.82
CA SER A 19 -41.30 -19.40 -6.44
C SER A 19 -41.14 -17.91 -6.10
N ARG A 20 -41.72 -17.48 -4.99
CA ARG A 20 -41.69 -16.12 -4.45
C ARG A 20 -40.62 -16.09 -3.35
N PHE A 21 -39.68 -15.15 -3.36
CA PHE A 21 -39.61 -14.05 -2.38
C PHE A 21 -38.35 -13.15 -2.55
N PHE A 22 -38.60 -11.85 -2.33
CA PHE A 22 -37.70 -10.70 -2.08
C PHE A 22 -36.61 -10.32 -3.11
N HIS A 23 -37.02 -9.51 -4.09
CA HIS A 23 -36.17 -8.47 -4.68
C HIS A 23 -36.49 -7.14 -3.96
N VAL A 24 -35.48 -6.45 -3.44
CA VAL A 24 -35.52 -4.99 -3.30
C VAL A 24 -34.75 -4.43 -4.49
N PHE A 25 -35.36 -3.45 -5.14
CA PHE A 25 -35.04 -2.89 -6.45
C PHE A 25 -33.62 -2.29 -6.54
N ALA A 26 -32.83 -2.75 -7.52
CA ALA A 26 -31.79 -1.94 -8.15
C ALA A 26 -32.38 -1.35 -9.45
N SER A 27 -32.84 -0.10 -9.38
CA SER A 27 -33.26 0.65 -10.56
C SER A 27 -32.04 1.33 -11.19
N PHE A 28 -31.71 0.90 -12.41
CA PHE A 28 -30.77 1.57 -13.30
C PHE A 28 -31.16 3.04 -13.51
N LEU A 29 -30.29 3.97 -13.08
CA LEU A 29 -30.18 5.30 -13.67
C LEU A 29 -28.78 5.42 -14.27
N LEU A 30 -28.71 5.44 -15.61
CA LEU A 30 -27.53 5.87 -16.34
C LEU A 30 -27.37 7.38 -16.12
N PHE A 31 -26.57 7.76 -15.14
CA PHE A 31 -25.95 9.07 -15.08
C PHE A 31 -24.52 8.93 -15.59
N VAL A 32 -24.24 9.50 -16.77
CA VAL A 32 -22.87 9.88 -17.14
C VAL A 32 -22.52 11.07 -16.24
N LEU A 33 -22.08 10.77 -15.02
CA LEU A 33 -21.42 11.75 -14.17
C LEU A 33 -19.99 11.84 -14.67
N ALA A 34 -19.64 12.98 -15.28
CA ALA A 34 -18.25 13.39 -15.26
C ALA A 34 -17.81 13.42 -13.79
N PRO A 35 -16.68 12.79 -13.41
CA PRO A 35 -16.23 12.80 -12.04
C PRO A 35 -16.05 14.27 -11.59
N PRO A 36 -16.47 14.64 -10.37
CA PRO A 36 -16.05 15.91 -9.82
C PRO A 36 -14.53 15.84 -9.69
N THR A 37 -13.83 16.75 -10.37
CA THR A 37 -12.41 17.02 -10.14
C THR A 37 -12.26 17.72 -8.79
N THR A 38 -12.39 16.95 -7.71
CA THR A 38 -11.80 17.30 -6.43
C THR A 38 -10.36 16.83 -6.48
N THR A 39 -9.43 17.77 -6.54
CA THR A 39 -7.99 17.54 -6.46
C THR A 39 -7.67 16.88 -5.11
N GLN A 40 -7.50 15.56 -5.10
CA GLN A 40 -7.05 14.83 -3.93
C GLN A 40 -5.55 15.12 -3.74
N ALA A 41 -5.16 15.61 -2.56
CA ALA A 41 -3.81 16.10 -2.29
C ALA A 41 -2.72 14.99 -2.13
N GLY A 42 -3.10 13.72 -2.28
CA GLY A 42 -2.29 12.53 -2.00
C GLY A 42 -1.89 11.68 -3.22
N TRP A 43 -1.26 10.54 -2.96
CA TRP A 43 -0.94 9.54 -3.98
C TRP A 43 -2.14 8.69 -4.38
N GLU A 44 -2.30 8.50 -5.69
CA GLU A 44 -3.39 7.72 -6.28
C GLU A 44 -2.86 6.43 -6.91
N SER A 45 -3.43 5.29 -6.52
CA SER A 45 -3.22 4.01 -7.22
C SER A 45 -4.08 3.96 -8.50
N ARG A 46 -3.47 3.66 -9.64
CA ARG A 46 -4.14 3.62 -10.96
C ARG A 46 -3.87 2.30 -11.65
N ASN A 47 -4.62 1.26 -11.25
CA ASN A 47 -4.29 -0.12 -11.60
C ASN A 47 -5.52 -0.99 -11.93
N PRO A 48 -5.33 -2.05 -12.72
CA PRO A 48 -6.38 -3.01 -13.05
C PRO A 48 -6.72 -3.98 -11.89
N GLY A 49 -5.83 -4.11 -10.89
CA GLY A 49 -5.93 -5.01 -9.74
C GLY A 49 -5.01 -6.23 -9.84
N GLY A 50 -4.51 -6.75 -8.71
CA GLY A 50 -3.64 -7.93 -8.59
C GLY A 50 -2.44 -7.93 -9.53
N GLY A 51 -2.21 -9.03 -10.24
CA GLY A 51 -1.19 -9.14 -11.31
C GLY A 51 0.23 -9.50 -10.85
N GLY A 52 0.37 -9.93 -9.59
CA GLY A 52 1.54 -10.58 -9.00
C GLY A 52 1.10 -11.85 -8.27
N GLN A 53 2.04 -12.71 -7.86
CA GLN A 53 1.66 -14.02 -7.34
C GLN A 53 1.01 -13.92 -5.96
N VAL A 54 -0.22 -14.40 -5.85
CA VAL A 54 -0.96 -14.51 -4.58
C VAL A 54 -0.27 -15.54 -3.69
N GLN A 55 0.13 -15.13 -2.49
CA GLN A 55 0.83 -16.02 -1.54
C GLN A 55 -0.12 -16.65 -0.52
N GLY A 56 -1.24 -16.00 -0.18
CA GLY A 56 -2.17 -16.54 0.80
C GLY A 56 -3.49 -15.76 0.89
N ILE A 57 -4.52 -16.46 1.37
CA ILE A 57 -5.87 -15.94 1.62
C ILE A 57 -6.29 -16.52 2.96
N HIS A 58 -6.64 -15.67 3.93
CA HIS A 58 -6.89 -16.10 5.30
C HIS A 58 -8.13 -15.42 5.87
N PHE A 59 -8.98 -16.17 6.55
CA PHE A 59 -10.27 -15.69 7.02
C PHE A 59 -10.24 -15.38 8.52
N ASP A 60 -10.99 -14.36 8.93
CA ASP A 60 -11.26 -14.11 10.34
C ASP A 60 -12.37 -15.06 10.82
N ALA A 61 -11.94 -16.09 11.56
CA ALA A 61 -12.85 -17.08 12.16
C ALA A 61 -13.40 -16.63 13.54
N SER A 62 -13.02 -15.46 14.04
CA SER A 62 -13.49 -14.95 15.32
C SER A 62 -14.98 -14.60 15.29
N PRO A 63 -15.64 -14.39 16.46
CA PRO A 63 -17.05 -14.01 16.51
C PRO A 63 -17.38 -12.71 15.75
N THR A 64 -16.45 -11.77 15.68
CA THR A 64 -16.56 -10.51 14.93
C THR A 64 -16.04 -10.61 13.49
N GLY A 65 -15.53 -11.79 13.11
CA GLY A 65 -14.86 -12.03 11.85
C GLY A 65 -15.69 -12.08 10.58
N PRO A 66 -17.01 -12.42 10.56
CA PRO A 66 -17.79 -12.48 9.31
C PRO A 66 -17.60 -11.27 8.39
N GLY A 67 -17.10 -11.52 7.18
CA GLY A 67 -16.78 -10.50 6.16
C GLY A 67 -15.33 -10.01 6.17
N LYS A 68 -14.54 -10.31 7.21
CA LYS A 68 -13.14 -9.90 7.35
C LYS A 68 -12.15 -10.99 6.92
N LEU A 69 -11.25 -10.65 6.00
CA LEU A 69 -10.25 -11.57 5.45
C LEU A 69 -8.99 -10.83 5.02
N PHE A 70 -7.90 -11.59 4.91
CA PHE A 70 -6.56 -11.09 4.63
C PHE A 70 -6.02 -11.68 3.34
N PHE A 71 -5.39 -10.81 2.54
CA PHE A 71 -4.64 -11.15 1.34
C PHE A 71 -3.15 -11.00 1.66
N SER A 72 -2.37 -12.04 1.36
CA SER A 72 -0.92 -12.03 1.55
C SER A 72 -0.21 -12.02 0.20
N SER A 73 0.69 -11.06 0.03
CA SER A 73 1.44 -10.82 -1.21
C SER A 73 2.93 -11.12 -1.06
N ASP A 74 3.60 -11.39 -2.19
CA ASP A 74 5.06 -11.43 -2.27
C ASP A 74 5.71 -10.02 -2.23
N MET A 75 4.96 -8.95 -2.49
CA MET A 75 5.49 -7.60 -2.68
C MET A 75 4.83 -6.54 -1.76
N GLU A 76 3.51 -6.57 -1.59
CA GLU A 76 2.71 -5.55 -0.84
C GLU A 76 2.57 -5.82 0.65
N GLY A 77 3.08 -6.95 1.14
CA GLY A 77 2.77 -7.42 2.48
C GLY A 77 1.32 -7.91 2.60
N THR A 78 0.63 -7.50 3.66
CA THR A 78 -0.75 -7.92 3.96
C THR A 78 -1.76 -6.82 3.61
N SER A 79 -2.88 -7.20 2.99
CA SER A 79 -4.07 -6.35 2.80
C SER A 79 -5.28 -6.95 3.49
N ILE A 80 -6.20 -6.11 3.96
CA ILE A 80 -7.44 -6.50 4.63
C ILE A 80 -8.66 -6.17 3.77
N SER A 81 -9.65 -7.04 3.79
CA SER A 81 -11.02 -6.72 3.40
C SER A 81 -11.93 -6.89 4.62
N SER A 82 -12.97 -6.07 4.71
CA SER A 82 -14.02 -6.17 5.74
C SER A 82 -15.42 -6.32 5.14
N ASP A 83 -15.49 -6.61 3.84
CA ASP A 83 -16.70 -6.65 3.03
C ASP A 83 -16.72 -7.85 2.07
N TYR A 84 -16.22 -9.01 2.56
CA TYR A 84 -16.19 -10.26 1.81
C TYR A 84 -15.33 -10.18 0.53
N GLY A 85 -14.32 -9.32 0.51
CA GLY A 85 -13.37 -9.14 -0.60
C GLY A 85 -13.88 -8.23 -1.71
N ALA A 86 -14.98 -7.50 -1.48
CA ALA A 86 -15.46 -6.50 -2.43
C ALA A 86 -14.47 -5.34 -2.56
N THR A 87 -13.85 -4.93 -1.45
CA THR A 87 -12.76 -3.96 -1.39
C THR A 87 -11.62 -4.46 -0.50
N TRP A 88 -10.40 -4.03 -0.82
CA TRP A 88 -9.18 -4.35 -0.11
C TRP A 88 -8.41 -3.09 0.24
N ASN A 89 -7.89 -3.05 1.46
CA ASN A 89 -7.03 -1.97 1.94
C ASN A 89 -5.67 -2.56 2.29
N PRO A 90 -4.57 -2.09 1.70
CA PRO A 90 -3.24 -2.47 2.15
C PRO A 90 -3.04 -1.97 3.59
N THR A 91 -2.64 -2.86 4.49
CA THR A 91 -2.40 -2.52 5.91
C THR A 91 -1.00 -2.88 6.38
N GLY A 92 -0.23 -3.58 5.54
CA GLY A 92 1.20 -3.70 5.76
C GLY A 92 1.80 -2.31 5.83
N ALA A 93 2.24 -1.90 7.03
CA ALA A 93 3.19 -0.80 7.15
C ALA A 93 4.36 -1.06 6.20
N ARG A 94 5.04 -0.02 5.72
CA ARG A 94 6.16 -0.11 4.74
C ARG A 94 7.19 -1.20 5.07
N GLN A 95 7.31 -1.55 6.35
CA GLN A 95 8.09 -2.67 6.88
C GLN A 95 7.72 -4.07 6.36
N GLN A 96 6.49 -4.33 5.90
CA GLN A 96 6.09 -5.65 5.41
C GLN A 96 6.36 -5.86 3.91
N ASN A 97 6.63 -4.78 3.17
CA ASN A 97 6.82 -4.83 1.72
C ASN A 97 8.04 -5.68 1.37
N HIS A 98 7.93 -6.46 0.28
CA HIS A 98 8.96 -7.38 -0.20
C HIS A 98 9.41 -8.50 0.75
N LEU A 99 8.77 -8.67 1.90
CA LEU A 99 9.08 -9.74 2.85
C LEU A 99 8.22 -11.00 2.65
N MET A 100 7.64 -11.17 1.46
CA MET A 100 6.82 -12.30 1.04
C MET A 100 5.93 -12.91 2.13
N LYS A 101 4.76 -12.31 2.36
CA LYS A 101 3.83 -12.80 3.37
C LYS A 101 3.12 -14.04 2.86
N TRP A 102 3.18 -15.14 3.61
CA TRP A 102 2.55 -16.40 3.23
C TRP A 102 1.28 -16.68 4.03
N VAL A 103 1.31 -16.46 5.34
CA VAL A 103 0.20 -16.80 6.23
C VAL A 103 -0.16 -15.62 7.13
N THR A 104 -1.44 -15.30 7.23
CA THR A 104 -1.98 -14.35 8.21
C THR A 104 -2.98 -15.09 9.10
N ALA A 105 -2.59 -15.43 10.33
CA ALA A 105 -3.44 -16.14 11.28
C ALA A 105 -4.15 -15.14 12.21
N VAL A 106 -5.47 -15.25 12.30
CA VAL A 106 -6.30 -14.48 13.23
C VAL A 106 -6.61 -15.33 14.44
N ASP A 107 -6.52 -14.76 15.63
CA ASP A 107 -6.94 -15.43 16.85
C ASP A 107 -8.45 -15.74 16.78
N PRO A 108 -8.85 -17.02 16.82
CA PRO A 108 -10.24 -17.42 16.61
C PRO A 108 -11.19 -17.01 17.75
N GLN A 109 -10.68 -16.47 18.86
CA GLN A 109 -11.49 -15.95 19.96
C GLN A 109 -11.46 -14.43 20.05
N ASP A 110 -10.57 -13.77 19.30
CA ASP A 110 -10.34 -12.32 19.38
C ASP A 110 -9.81 -11.78 18.03
N GLY A 111 -10.72 -11.22 17.23
CA GLY A 111 -10.39 -10.73 15.88
C GLY A 111 -9.41 -9.55 15.83
N ASP A 112 -9.08 -8.94 16.97
CA ASP A 112 -8.09 -7.85 17.04
C ASP A 112 -6.65 -8.38 17.07
N ARG A 113 -6.44 -9.61 17.53
CA ARG A 113 -5.11 -10.22 17.59
C ARG A 113 -4.81 -11.00 16.32
N VAL A 114 -3.84 -10.51 15.54
CA VAL A 114 -3.48 -11.08 14.23
C VAL A 114 -1.97 -11.28 14.11
N TYR A 115 -1.55 -12.33 13.44
CA TYR A 115 -0.15 -12.70 13.21
C TYR A 115 0.09 -12.87 11.72
N SER A 116 1.03 -12.12 11.15
CA SER A 116 1.42 -12.23 9.73
C SER A 116 2.85 -12.73 9.61
N VAL A 117 3.03 -13.83 8.87
CA VAL A 117 4.31 -14.52 8.74
C VAL A 117 4.76 -14.61 7.28
N GLY A 118 6.06 -14.51 7.06
CA GLY A 118 6.65 -14.48 5.73
C GLY A 118 8.15 -14.73 5.71
N LEU A 119 8.81 -14.31 4.64
CA LEU A 119 10.27 -14.37 4.49
C LEU A 119 10.98 -13.61 5.60
N GLY A 120 10.44 -12.44 5.99
CA GLY A 120 11.01 -11.57 7.02
C GLY A 120 10.67 -11.91 8.48
N GLY A 121 10.07 -13.07 8.77
CA GLY A 121 9.71 -13.45 10.14
C GLY A 121 8.25 -13.18 10.50
N LEU A 122 8.03 -12.77 11.75
CA LEU A 122 6.72 -12.65 12.37
C LEU A 122 6.39 -11.18 12.67
N ASP A 123 5.23 -10.74 12.17
CA ASP A 123 4.58 -9.51 12.57
C ASP A 123 3.31 -9.80 13.37
N ILE A 124 3.02 -8.92 14.34
CA ILE A 124 1.90 -9.05 15.27
C ILE A 124 1.09 -7.76 15.26
N SER A 125 -0.23 -7.89 15.24
CA SER A 125 -1.19 -6.79 15.33
C SER A 125 -2.12 -7.03 16.53
N ASP A 126 -2.49 -5.92 17.18
CA ASP A 126 -3.42 -5.85 18.32
C ASP A 126 -4.66 -4.99 18.00
N ASP A 127 -4.87 -4.67 16.72
CA ASP A 127 -5.95 -3.82 16.21
C ASP A 127 -6.61 -4.39 14.95
N GLY A 128 -6.59 -5.72 14.83
CA GLY A 128 -7.28 -6.44 13.78
C GLY A 128 -6.56 -6.40 12.43
N GLY A 129 -5.25 -6.14 12.43
CA GLY A 129 -4.39 -6.10 11.25
C GLY A 129 -4.31 -4.72 10.61
N LEU A 130 -4.67 -3.64 11.32
CA LEU A 130 -4.55 -2.26 10.84
C LEU A 130 -3.13 -1.72 11.02
N THR A 131 -2.48 -2.06 12.14
CA THR A 131 -1.07 -1.77 12.41
C THR A 131 -0.32 -3.01 12.86
N TRP A 132 1.00 -3.02 12.64
CA TRP A 132 1.84 -4.19 12.86
C TRP A 132 3.11 -3.83 13.63
N ARG A 133 3.54 -4.72 14.51
CA ARG A 133 4.87 -4.73 15.12
C ARG A 133 5.64 -5.98 14.72
N TYR A 134 6.92 -5.82 14.42
CA TYR A 134 7.82 -6.94 14.22
C TYR A 134 8.17 -7.64 15.54
N ASP A 135 8.31 -8.98 15.52
CA ASP A 135 8.85 -9.74 16.65
C ASP A 135 10.34 -10.07 16.43
N PRO A 136 11.26 -9.49 17.23
CA PRO A 136 12.70 -9.63 17.04
C PRO A 136 13.27 -11.02 17.37
N THR A 137 12.43 -11.93 17.85
CA THR A 137 12.79 -13.34 18.07
C THR A 137 12.99 -14.08 16.75
N PHE A 138 12.28 -13.64 15.70
CA PHE A 138 12.34 -14.19 14.35
C PHE A 138 13.11 -13.26 13.42
N GLY A 139 13.24 -13.65 12.15
CA GLY A 139 13.90 -12.86 11.09
C GLY A 139 15.39 -13.14 10.90
N GLU A 140 16.08 -12.22 10.20
CA GLU A 140 17.44 -12.45 9.68
C GLU A 140 18.44 -12.88 10.77
N GLY A 141 19.27 -13.87 10.41
CA GLY A 141 20.28 -14.43 11.33
C GLY A 141 19.72 -15.24 12.51
N LYS A 142 18.40 -15.42 12.62
CA LYS A 142 17.77 -16.23 13.68
C LYS A 142 17.65 -17.69 13.27
N ALA A 143 17.38 -18.56 14.26
CA ALA A 143 17.12 -19.99 14.02
C ALA A 143 15.92 -20.21 13.08
N ILE A 144 14.91 -19.36 13.20
CA ILE A 144 13.73 -19.30 12.33
C ILE A 144 13.61 -17.88 11.81
N ALA A 145 13.79 -17.70 10.49
CA ALA A 145 13.61 -16.41 9.82
C ALA A 145 12.43 -16.46 8.85
N ALA A 146 12.47 -17.33 7.85
CA ALA A 146 11.35 -17.56 6.97
C ALA A 146 10.29 -18.45 7.65
N ILE A 147 9.04 -18.01 7.65
CA ILE A 147 7.94 -18.70 8.32
C ILE A 147 6.75 -18.82 7.37
N ALA A 148 6.45 -20.03 6.90
CA ALA A 148 5.32 -20.32 6.02
C ALA A 148 4.22 -21.18 6.65
N ALA A 149 4.33 -21.47 7.95
CA ALA A 149 3.37 -22.24 8.72
C ALA A 149 3.21 -21.65 10.13
N ILE A 150 1.97 -21.29 10.47
CA ILE A 150 1.57 -20.82 11.80
C ILE A 150 0.19 -21.38 12.12
N ALA A 151 -0.03 -21.80 13.35
CA ALA A 151 -1.33 -22.24 13.85
C ALA A 151 -1.58 -21.73 15.26
N ILE A 152 -2.82 -21.35 15.54
CA ILE A 152 -3.30 -20.93 16.87
C ILE A 152 -4.25 -22.02 17.34
N ASP A 153 -4.09 -22.47 18.58
CA ASP A 153 -5.03 -23.43 19.15
C ASP A 153 -6.43 -22.78 19.26
N PRO A 154 -7.46 -23.36 18.63
CA PRO A 154 -8.78 -22.74 18.59
C PRO A 154 -9.51 -22.74 19.93
N VAL A 155 -9.05 -23.53 20.91
CA VAL A 155 -9.65 -23.64 22.24
C VAL A 155 -8.84 -22.87 23.29
N ASP A 156 -7.50 -22.96 23.26
CA ASP A 156 -6.59 -22.22 24.15
C ASP A 156 -5.66 -21.30 23.34
N THR A 157 -6.12 -20.10 23.03
CA THR A 157 -5.44 -19.19 22.09
C THR A 157 -4.12 -18.60 22.62
N ASN A 158 -3.73 -18.92 23.86
CA ASN A 158 -2.37 -18.69 24.34
C ASN A 158 -1.34 -19.59 23.64
N ARG A 159 -1.79 -20.72 23.07
CA ARG A 159 -0.94 -21.69 22.38
C ARG A 159 -0.83 -21.35 20.90
N ILE A 160 0.38 -21.04 20.48
CA ILE A 160 0.69 -20.68 19.09
C ILE A 160 1.90 -21.49 18.65
N TYR A 161 1.85 -21.98 17.42
CA TYR A 161 2.86 -22.87 16.85
C TYR A 161 3.37 -22.27 15.54
N ILE A 162 4.69 -22.19 15.38
CA ILE A 162 5.36 -21.59 14.23
C ILE A 162 6.40 -22.57 13.68
N GLY A 163 6.27 -22.89 12.39
CA GLY A 163 7.21 -23.72 11.65
C GLY A 163 8.13 -22.88 10.77
N ASN A 164 9.42 -23.22 10.72
CA ASN A 164 10.31 -22.64 9.72
C ASN A 164 9.89 -23.13 8.33
N GLY A 165 9.62 -22.23 7.40
CA GLY A 165 9.17 -22.62 6.06
C GLY A 165 9.12 -21.47 5.06
N TRP A 166 9.02 -21.83 3.79
CA TRP A 166 9.06 -20.90 2.66
C TRP A 166 8.16 -21.33 1.51
N ALA A 167 7.06 -22.04 1.82
CA ALA A 167 6.07 -22.50 0.86
C ALA A 167 6.74 -23.27 -0.30
N ASN A 168 6.55 -22.84 -1.55
CA ASN A 168 7.16 -23.43 -2.76
C ASN A 168 8.40 -22.70 -3.26
N LYS A 169 9.03 -21.88 -2.42
CA LYS A 169 10.22 -21.12 -2.80
C LYS A 169 11.47 -21.97 -2.64
N THR A 170 12.59 -21.44 -3.15
CA THR A 170 13.88 -22.13 -3.17
C THR A 170 14.94 -21.29 -2.47
N ARG A 171 16.16 -21.81 -2.41
CA ARG A 171 17.35 -21.15 -1.87
C ARG A 171 17.56 -19.74 -2.38
N ASN A 172 17.08 -19.39 -3.58
CA ASN A 172 17.25 -18.05 -4.13
C ASN A 172 16.56 -16.99 -3.28
N GLN A 173 15.35 -17.26 -2.77
CA GLN A 173 14.62 -16.33 -1.90
C GLN A 173 15.20 -16.35 -0.47
N LEU A 174 15.61 -17.51 0.03
CA LEU A 174 16.13 -17.64 1.41
C LEU A 174 17.45 -16.92 1.65
N ARG A 175 18.24 -16.68 0.60
CA ARG A 175 19.47 -15.85 0.67
C ARG A 175 19.19 -14.41 1.12
N GLU A 176 17.95 -13.95 1.03
CA GLU A 176 17.55 -12.59 1.43
C GLU A 176 17.45 -12.43 2.95
N VAL A 177 17.41 -13.54 3.71
CA VAL A 177 17.31 -13.53 5.18
C VAL A 177 18.33 -14.46 5.83
N ASP A 178 19.46 -14.66 5.15
CA ASP A 178 20.57 -15.54 5.55
C ASP A 178 20.12 -16.94 6.04
N GLN A 179 19.21 -17.58 5.30
CA GLN A 179 18.73 -18.93 5.60
C GLN A 179 19.14 -19.94 4.52
N ASN A 180 19.34 -21.19 4.96
CA ASN A 180 19.54 -22.34 4.09
C ASN A 180 18.35 -23.29 4.15
N GLU A 181 18.10 -23.97 3.02
CA GLU A 181 17.07 -25.00 2.89
C GLU A 181 17.32 -26.18 3.84
N GLU A 182 18.58 -26.48 4.11
CA GLU A 182 18.98 -27.50 5.07
C GLU A 182 19.28 -26.91 6.45
N GLY A 183 18.92 -27.65 7.50
CA GLY A 183 19.26 -27.30 8.87
C GLY A 183 18.58 -28.22 9.88
N PRO A 184 18.65 -27.89 11.18
CA PRO A 184 17.95 -28.66 12.21
C PRO A 184 16.43 -28.54 12.04
N TYR A 185 15.74 -29.64 12.34
CA TYR A 185 14.28 -29.76 12.27
C TYR A 185 13.60 -29.09 13.46
N THR A 186 13.53 -27.76 13.42
CA THR A 186 13.09 -26.91 14.53
C THR A 186 11.78 -26.20 14.25
N MET A 187 10.97 -26.05 15.28
CA MET A 187 9.80 -25.17 15.32
C MET A 187 9.81 -24.30 16.59
N ALA A 188 9.02 -23.24 16.63
CA ALA A 188 8.81 -22.41 17.82
C ALA A 188 7.36 -22.50 18.30
N TYR A 189 7.14 -22.48 19.61
CA TYR A 189 5.80 -22.40 20.17
C TYR A 189 5.74 -21.41 21.33
N SER A 190 4.59 -20.80 21.50
CA SER A 190 4.23 -19.90 22.60
C SER A 190 3.15 -20.56 23.44
N LEU A 191 3.16 -20.31 24.75
CA LEU A 191 2.09 -20.66 25.69
C LEU A 191 1.50 -19.43 26.40
N ASP A 192 1.82 -18.23 25.91
CA ASP A 192 1.42 -16.93 26.46
C ASP A 192 1.01 -15.93 25.36
N ARG A 193 0.39 -16.46 24.30
CA ARG A 193 -0.20 -15.68 23.19
C ARG A 193 0.83 -14.84 22.42
N GLY A 194 2.05 -15.37 22.27
CA GLY A 194 3.13 -14.79 21.49
C GLY A 194 3.92 -13.72 22.24
N ALA A 195 3.86 -13.72 23.58
CA ALA A 195 4.72 -12.86 24.39
C ALA A 195 6.12 -13.47 24.56
N THR A 196 6.23 -14.79 24.64
CA THR A 196 7.50 -15.52 24.65
C THR A 196 7.46 -16.77 23.76
N TRP A 197 8.63 -17.16 23.26
CA TRP A 197 8.78 -18.27 22.32
C TRP A 197 9.77 -19.32 22.84
N THR A 198 9.36 -20.58 22.79
CA THR A 198 10.22 -21.74 23.07
C THR A 198 10.49 -22.50 21.78
N PHE A 199 11.75 -22.84 21.54
CA PHE A 199 12.15 -23.62 20.36
C PHE A 199 12.20 -25.11 20.67
N SER A 200 11.62 -25.92 19.79
CA SER A 200 11.58 -27.38 19.90
C SER A 200 12.11 -28.04 18.64
N THR A 201 12.89 -29.10 18.81
CA THR A 201 13.31 -29.99 17.72
C THR A 201 12.34 -31.16 17.62
N TYR A 202 11.68 -31.34 16.48
CA TYR A 202 10.65 -32.39 16.32
C TYR A 202 11.20 -33.73 15.86
N THR A 203 12.40 -33.75 15.27
CA THR A 203 13.15 -34.98 14.98
C THR A 203 14.66 -34.75 15.03
N SER A 204 15.43 -35.77 15.39
CA SER A 204 16.89 -35.67 15.51
C SER A 204 17.58 -35.56 14.16
N GLY A 205 18.65 -34.77 14.08
CA GLY A 205 19.46 -34.61 12.87
C GLY A 205 19.24 -33.26 12.19
N ALA A 206 19.67 -33.17 10.94
CA ALA A 206 19.53 -32.00 10.09
C ALA A 206 19.35 -32.43 8.63
N GLY A 207 18.64 -31.60 7.85
CA GLY A 207 18.37 -31.81 6.43
C GLY A 207 17.37 -30.78 5.92
N PRO A 208 16.73 -31.00 4.76
CA PRO A 208 15.70 -30.10 4.23
C PRO A 208 14.58 -29.90 5.24
N ARG A 209 14.38 -28.67 5.69
CA ARG A 209 13.59 -28.34 6.90
C ARG A 209 12.39 -27.44 6.64
N ASN A 210 11.91 -27.38 5.39
CA ASN A 210 10.71 -26.62 5.06
C ASN A 210 9.50 -27.23 5.78
N THR A 211 8.79 -26.42 6.56
CA THR A 211 7.51 -26.75 7.18
C THR A 211 6.39 -26.22 6.29
N PHE A 212 5.47 -27.08 5.88
CA PHE A 212 4.42 -26.73 4.94
C PHE A 212 3.12 -26.36 5.63
N ASP A 213 2.77 -27.02 6.73
CA ASP A 213 1.47 -26.81 7.40
C ASP A 213 1.50 -27.31 8.84
N ILE A 214 0.71 -26.68 9.71
CA ILE A 214 0.50 -27.09 11.10
C ILE A 214 -1.01 -27.06 11.38
N GLU A 215 -1.55 -28.15 11.90
CA GLU A 215 -2.96 -28.28 12.26
C GLU A 215 -3.12 -28.62 13.74
N VAL A 216 -4.05 -27.96 14.41
CA VAL A 216 -4.33 -28.21 15.84
C VAL A 216 -5.59 -29.04 15.97
N ASP A 217 -5.52 -30.13 16.73
CA ASP A 217 -6.68 -30.92 17.10
C ASP A 217 -7.48 -30.20 18.20
N PRO A 218 -8.69 -29.68 17.90
CA PRO A 218 -9.46 -28.91 18.86
C PRO A 218 -9.96 -29.75 20.04
N SER A 219 -9.91 -31.09 19.95
CA SER A 219 -10.40 -31.97 21.01
C SER A 219 -9.42 -32.15 22.17
N ASN A 220 -8.13 -31.91 21.94
CA ASN A 220 -7.09 -32.15 22.93
C ASN A 220 -5.89 -31.18 22.88
N GLY A 221 -5.79 -30.32 21.87
CA GLY A 221 -4.70 -29.37 21.67
C GLY A 221 -3.40 -29.98 21.14
N ASP A 222 -3.42 -31.25 20.69
CA ASP A 222 -2.30 -31.83 19.95
C ASP A 222 -2.14 -31.15 18.59
N ILE A 223 -0.92 -31.18 18.06
CA ILE A 223 -0.63 -30.62 16.73
C ILE A 223 -0.14 -31.69 15.76
N TYR A 224 -0.41 -31.47 14.48
CA TYR A 224 0.12 -32.22 13.36
C TYR A 224 0.97 -31.29 12.49
N LEU A 225 2.25 -31.58 12.36
CA LEU A 225 3.21 -30.78 11.59
C LEU A 225 3.64 -31.55 10.35
N SER A 226 3.40 -30.95 9.18
CA SER A 226 3.86 -31.47 7.88
C SER A 226 5.13 -30.74 7.44
N SER A 227 6.14 -31.49 7.03
CA SER A 227 7.45 -30.96 6.63
C SER A 227 8.15 -31.82 5.60
N GLU A 228 9.28 -31.32 5.10
CA GLU A 228 10.21 -32.11 4.28
C GLU A 228 10.82 -33.32 5.02
N ALA A 229 10.76 -33.35 6.35
CA ALA A 229 11.17 -34.51 7.13
C ALA A 229 10.05 -35.55 7.31
N GLY A 230 8.83 -35.23 6.88
CA GLY A 230 7.63 -36.04 7.02
C GLY A 230 6.58 -35.42 7.96
N LEU A 231 5.69 -36.27 8.47
CA LEU A 231 4.56 -35.89 9.31
C LEU A 231 4.82 -36.25 10.78
N PHE A 232 4.57 -35.30 11.69
CA PHE A 232 4.83 -35.45 13.12
C PHE A 232 3.62 -35.03 13.96
N ARG A 233 3.38 -35.74 15.07
CA ARG A 233 2.44 -35.33 16.12
C ARG A 233 3.20 -34.68 17.26
N GLY A 234 2.79 -33.49 17.66
CA GLY A 234 3.24 -32.79 18.85
C GLY A 234 2.16 -32.80 19.93
N ALA A 235 2.54 -33.04 21.19
CA ALA A 235 1.63 -32.99 22.33
C ALA A 235 2.22 -32.12 23.45
N VAL A 236 1.46 -31.11 23.89
CA VAL A 236 1.86 -30.20 24.97
C VAL A 236 1.58 -30.86 26.32
N SER A 237 2.60 -30.96 27.17
CA SER A 237 2.49 -31.41 28.56
C SER A 237 3.18 -30.42 29.49
N GLY A 238 2.40 -29.63 30.22
CA GLY A 238 2.90 -28.53 31.02
C GLY A 238 3.49 -27.43 30.14
N GLN A 239 4.81 -27.20 30.24
CA GLN A 239 5.55 -26.19 29.49
C GLN A 239 6.38 -26.81 28.34
N THR A 240 6.18 -28.10 28.05
CA THR A 240 7.03 -28.85 27.10
C THR A 240 6.18 -29.44 25.98
N LEU A 241 6.65 -29.30 24.75
CA LEU A 241 6.11 -29.97 23.57
C LEU A 241 6.89 -31.27 23.29
N THR A 242 6.19 -32.40 23.22
CA THR A 242 6.77 -33.73 22.95
C THR A 242 6.35 -34.25 21.59
N TRP A 243 7.24 -34.98 20.91
CA TRP A 243 7.07 -35.34 19.51
C TRP A 243 6.99 -36.85 19.28
N SER A 244 6.18 -37.24 18.31
CA SER A 244 6.12 -38.61 17.79
C SER A 244 6.02 -38.58 16.26
N PRO A 245 6.93 -39.26 15.53
CA PRO A 245 6.82 -39.37 14.08
C PRO A 245 5.60 -40.21 13.69
N ILE A 246 4.94 -39.84 12.60
CA ILE A 246 3.87 -40.63 11.99
C ILE A 246 4.45 -41.28 10.72
N ALA A 247 4.30 -42.61 10.60
CA ALA A 247 4.81 -43.32 9.43
C ALA A 247 4.10 -42.84 8.14
N SER A 248 4.86 -42.64 7.07
CA SER A 248 4.31 -42.37 5.74
C SER A 248 3.62 -43.62 5.14
N PRO A 249 2.76 -43.45 4.13
CA PRO A 249 2.22 -44.57 3.36
C PRO A 249 3.33 -45.47 2.77
N ALA A 250 3.01 -46.73 2.46
CA ALA A 250 3.97 -47.63 1.82
C ALA A 250 4.31 -47.12 0.40
N GLN A 251 5.57 -46.74 0.19
CA GLN A 251 6.04 -46.15 -1.05
C GLN A 251 6.47 -47.20 -2.08
N ALA A 252 6.52 -46.83 -3.36
CA ALA A 252 7.16 -47.64 -4.39
C ALA A 252 8.66 -47.83 -4.06
N PRO A 253 9.32 -48.93 -4.50
CA PRO A 253 10.69 -49.25 -4.10
C PRO A 253 11.76 -48.20 -4.41
N ASP A 254 11.46 -47.25 -5.30
CA ASP A 254 12.43 -46.29 -5.87
C ASP A 254 12.22 -44.84 -5.41
N THR A 255 11.40 -44.61 -4.38
CA THR A 255 11.14 -43.25 -3.83
C THR A 255 11.83 -43.01 -2.48
N PRO A 256 12.73 -42.03 -2.37
CA PRO A 256 13.56 -41.85 -1.18
C PRO A 256 13.04 -40.87 -0.11
N SER A 257 11.92 -40.15 -0.29
CA SER A 257 11.51 -39.10 0.66
C SER A 257 10.17 -39.38 1.35
N ALA A 258 10.15 -39.33 2.68
CA ALA A 258 8.92 -39.44 3.48
C ALA A 258 8.15 -38.10 3.59
N GLN A 259 8.39 -37.18 2.64
CA GLN A 259 7.92 -35.78 2.69
C GLN A 259 6.40 -35.68 2.76
N SER A 260 5.93 -34.70 3.54
CA SER A 260 4.52 -34.32 3.59
C SER A 260 4.37 -32.81 3.37
N GLN A 261 3.56 -32.42 2.37
CA GLN A 261 3.39 -31.02 1.93
C GLN A 261 2.08 -30.39 2.40
N GLY A 262 1.45 -30.97 3.42
CA GLY A 262 0.23 -30.43 3.98
C GLY A 262 -0.55 -31.47 4.76
N VAL A 263 -1.31 -31.00 5.74
CA VAL A 263 -2.17 -31.81 6.59
C VAL A 263 -3.45 -31.03 6.87
N CYS A 264 -4.58 -31.73 7.03
CA CYS A 264 -5.83 -31.21 7.58
C CYS A 264 -6.56 -32.29 8.38
N LEU A 265 -7.53 -31.86 9.18
CA LEU A 265 -8.35 -32.74 10.02
C LEU A 265 -9.79 -32.78 9.52
N ALA A 266 -10.45 -33.93 9.67
CA ALA A 266 -11.86 -34.11 9.28
C ALA A 266 -12.68 -34.79 10.39
N GLY A 267 -14.00 -34.59 10.34
CA GLY A 267 -14.97 -35.25 11.23
C GLY A 267 -14.65 -35.05 12.71
N ASN A 268 -14.51 -33.79 13.15
CA ASN A 268 -14.08 -33.44 14.51
C ASN A 268 -12.76 -34.11 14.93
N ALA A 269 -11.75 -34.01 14.05
CA ALA A 269 -10.42 -34.56 14.25
C ALA A 269 -10.39 -36.07 14.51
N GLN A 270 -11.37 -36.83 14.02
CA GLN A 270 -11.30 -38.30 14.02
C GLN A 270 -10.42 -38.83 12.88
N PHE A 271 -10.22 -38.04 11.83
CA PHE A 271 -9.45 -38.40 10.64
C PHE A 271 -8.36 -37.38 10.38
N VAL A 272 -7.22 -37.87 9.92
CA VAL A 272 -6.08 -37.07 9.47
C VAL A 272 -5.93 -37.28 7.97
N ILE A 273 -5.86 -36.18 7.22
CA ILE A 273 -5.67 -36.17 5.78
C ILE A 273 -4.36 -35.44 5.50
N ALA A 274 -3.49 -36.01 4.69
CA ALA A 274 -2.19 -35.41 4.39
C ALA A 274 -1.76 -35.69 2.95
N SER A 275 -0.96 -34.79 2.39
CA SER A 275 -0.25 -35.07 1.15
C SER A 275 1.09 -35.74 1.44
N PHE A 276 1.47 -36.74 0.64
CA PHE A 276 2.76 -37.42 0.72
C PHE A 276 3.38 -37.58 -0.66
N GLU A 277 4.71 -37.53 -0.72
CA GLU A 277 5.45 -37.80 -1.96
C GLU A 277 5.27 -39.28 -2.39
N THR A 278 4.90 -39.49 -3.66
CA THR A 278 4.69 -40.83 -4.26
C THR A 278 5.70 -41.17 -5.35
N SER A 279 6.28 -40.16 -5.98
CA SER A 279 7.46 -40.19 -6.86
C SER A 279 8.16 -38.85 -6.76
N THR A 280 9.43 -38.74 -7.16
CA THR A 280 10.17 -37.47 -7.09
C THR A 280 9.34 -36.31 -7.63
N ASP A 281 9.09 -35.31 -6.79
CA ASP A 281 8.28 -34.13 -7.06
C ASP A 281 6.78 -34.38 -7.34
N ASN A 282 6.22 -35.54 -7.01
CA ASN A 282 4.78 -35.86 -7.17
C ASN A 282 4.15 -36.25 -5.84
N TYR A 283 2.92 -35.78 -5.59
CA TYR A 283 2.29 -35.83 -4.27
C TYR A 283 0.85 -36.31 -4.34
N ALA A 284 0.49 -37.36 -3.62
CA ALA A 284 -0.89 -37.81 -3.51
C ALA A 284 -1.48 -37.48 -2.14
N ILE A 285 -2.81 -37.37 -2.09
CA ILE A 285 -3.58 -37.22 -0.86
C ILE A 285 -3.89 -38.59 -0.28
N PHE A 286 -3.60 -38.74 1.00
CA PHE A 286 -3.89 -39.90 1.80
C PHE A 286 -4.69 -39.49 3.02
N ALA A 287 -5.46 -40.44 3.56
CA ALA A 287 -6.17 -40.23 4.80
C ALA A 287 -6.13 -41.49 5.68
N ALA A 288 -6.28 -41.27 6.99
CA ALA A 288 -6.25 -42.31 8.00
C ALA A 288 -7.10 -41.92 9.22
N ARG A 289 -7.57 -42.91 9.99
CA ARG A 289 -8.15 -42.66 11.30
C ARG A 289 -7.07 -42.25 12.29
N LYS A 290 -7.36 -41.24 13.09
CA LYS A 290 -6.48 -40.78 14.17
C LYS A 290 -6.11 -41.93 15.13
N SER A 291 -7.05 -42.83 15.43
CA SER A 291 -6.83 -43.99 16.30
C SER A 291 -5.84 -45.01 15.75
N ASP A 292 -5.69 -45.04 14.44
CA ASP A 292 -4.91 -46.07 13.74
C ASP A 292 -3.48 -45.59 13.48
N LEU A 293 -3.23 -44.26 13.59
CA LEU A 293 -1.92 -43.64 13.37
C LEU A 293 -0.86 -44.21 14.33
N GLY A 294 0.22 -44.72 13.76
CA GLY A 294 1.35 -45.28 14.49
C GLY A 294 2.55 -45.51 13.58
N SER A 295 3.38 -46.50 13.89
CA SER A 295 4.60 -46.81 13.15
C SER A 295 4.38 -47.65 11.88
N ALA A 296 3.14 -48.00 11.53
CA ALA A 296 2.84 -48.91 10.43
C ALA A 296 2.35 -48.15 9.17
N ALA A 297 3.03 -48.39 8.04
CA ALA A 297 2.71 -47.76 6.75
C ALA A 297 1.36 -48.20 6.15
N SER A 298 0.81 -49.34 6.56
CA SER A 298 -0.48 -49.90 6.10
C SER A 298 -1.71 -49.13 6.59
N THR A 299 -1.51 -48.04 7.34
CA THR A 299 -2.56 -47.25 7.98
C THR A 299 -3.23 -46.26 7.02
N TRP A 300 -2.55 -45.87 5.96
CA TRP A 300 -2.99 -44.84 5.03
C TRP A 300 -3.77 -45.42 3.86
N THR A 301 -4.89 -44.78 3.53
CA THR A 301 -5.61 -45.02 2.27
C THR A 301 -5.42 -43.83 1.34
N GLN A 302 -5.04 -44.11 0.10
CA GLN A 302 -4.89 -43.08 -0.92
C GLN A 302 -6.26 -42.61 -1.42
N LEU A 303 -6.51 -41.29 -1.41
CA LEU A 303 -7.78 -40.68 -1.85
C LEU A 303 -7.71 -40.13 -3.28
N SER A 304 -6.52 -39.77 -3.76
CA SER A 304 -6.30 -39.20 -5.10
C SER A 304 -5.61 -40.20 -6.04
N GLY A 305 -5.74 -40.04 -7.37
CA GLY A 305 -5.04 -40.88 -8.35
C GLY A 305 -5.90 -41.94 -9.05
N PHE A 306 -7.21 -41.77 -9.12
CA PHE A 306 -8.07 -42.61 -9.97
C PHE A 306 -7.98 -42.12 -11.42
N ASP A 307 -7.78 -43.06 -12.36
CA ASP A 307 -7.73 -42.82 -13.80
C ASP A 307 -8.90 -41.94 -14.27
N GLY A 308 -8.60 -40.75 -14.77
CA GLY A 308 -9.58 -39.88 -15.41
C GLY A 308 -9.31 -38.38 -15.28
N GLU A 309 -9.06 -37.85 -14.07
CA GLU A 309 -9.01 -36.39 -13.86
C GLU A 309 -7.94 -35.86 -12.88
N ILE A 310 -7.52 -36.66 -11.89
CA ILE A 310 -6.34 -36.37 -11.05
C ILE A 310 -5.33 -37.49 -11.34
N GLY A 311 -4.50 -37.31 -12.37
CA GLY A 311 -3.50 -38.31 -12.75
C GLY A 311 -2.48 -38.60 -11.63
N PRO A 312 -1.74 -39.72 -11.71
CA PRO A 312 -0.78 -40.15 -10.68
C PRO A 312 0.38 -39.16 -10.45
N ASP A 313 0.59 -38.22 -11.37
CA ASP A 313 1.59 -37.14 -11.31
C ASP A 313 0.99 -35.78 -10.88
N ALA A 314 -0.13 -35.79 -10.14
CA ALA A 314 -0.69 -34.57 -9.55
C ALA A 314 0.19 -34.15 -8.38
N GLN A 315 0.76 -32.95 -8.43
CA GLN A 315 1.52 -32.43 -7.31
C GLN A 315 0.55 -31.80 -6.30
N CYS A 316 -0.28 -32.64 -5.68
CA CYS A 316 -1.32 -32.21 -4.74
C CYS A 316 -0.69 -31.59 -3.49
N TRP A 317 -1.16 -30.40 -3.14
CA TRP A 317 -0.60 -29.55 -2.07
C TRP A 317 -1.70 -29.25 -1.03
N ARG A 318 -1.41 -29.22 0.30
CA ARG A 318 -2.29 -28.75 1.42
C ARG A 318 -3.79 -29.01 1.26
N PRO A 319 -4.26 -30.24 1.53
CA PRO A 319 -5.70 -30.52 1.54
C PRO A 319 -6.46 -29.60 2.53
N ARG A 320 -7.73 -29.29 2.23
CA ARG A 320 -8.60 -28.47 3.09
C ARG A 320 -9.99 -29.06 3.21
N THR A 321 -10.50 -29.18 4.43
CA THR A 321 -11.84 -29.70 4.75
C THR A 321 -12.81 -28.55 5.03
N ASP A 322 -14.09 -28.74 4.75
CA ASP A 322 -15.10 -27.75 5.14
C ASP A 322 -15.29 -27.78 6.66
N PRO A 323 -15.06 -26.66 7.38
CA PRO A 323 -15.19 -26.62 8.84
C PRO A 323 -16.62 -26.88 9.34
N ARG A 324 -17.62 -26.90 8.46
CA ARG A 324 -19.02 -27.24 8.79
C ARG A 324 -19.26 -28.75 8.86
N ASP A 325 -18.38 -29.55 8.27
CA ASP A 325 -18.53 -31.00 8.17
C ASP A 325 -17.99 -31.70 9.42
N THR A 326 -18.82 -31.75 10.46
CA THR A 326 -18.47 -32.35 11.76
C THR A 326 -18.72 -33.85 11.84
N GLY A 327 -19.32 -34.45 10.81
CA GLY A 327 -19.75 -35.84 10.77
C GLY A 327 -18.74 -36.79 10.12
N ASN A 328 -19.23 -37.97 9.72
CA ASN A 328 -18.44 -38.93 8.94
C ASN A 328 -18.45 -38.61 7.44
N THR A 329 -19.37 -37.75 7.00
CA THR A 329 -19.40 -37.20 5.65
C THR A 329 -18.74 -35.84 5.66
N PHE A 330 -17.82 -35.59 4.74
CA PHE A 330 -17.10 -34.33 4.64
C PHE A 330 -16.64 -34.01 3.21
N HIS A 331 -16.49 -32.72 2.93
CA HIS A 331 -15.96 -32.18 1.69
C HIS A 331 -14.46 -31.92 1.81
N LEU A 332 -13.74 -32.14 0.72
CA LEU A 332 -12.29 -32.02 0.64
C LEU A 332 -11.87 -31.27 -0.63
N LEU A 333 -11.15 -30.16 -0.45
CA LEU A 333 -10.50 -29.42 -1.54
C LEU A 333 -9.05 -29.86 -1.73
N VAL A 334 -8.66 -29.97 -3.00
CA VAL A 334 -7.30 -30.25 -3.42
C VAL A 334 -6.94 -29.46 -4.69
N GLY A 335 -5.91 -28.65 -4.58
CA GLY A 335 -5.22 -27.96 -5.67
C GLY A 335 -3.80 -28.48 -5.87
N GLY A 336 -2.95 -27.72 -6.55
CA GLY A 336 -1.60 -28.17 -6.91
C GLY A 336 -0.52 -27.08 -6.89
N ILE A 337 0.73 -27.50 -6.71
CA ILE A 337 1.92 -26.63 -6.56
C ILE A 337 2.52 -26.12 -7.88
N SER A 338 2.56 -26.92 -8.95
CA SER A 338 3.17 -26.52 -10.23
C SER A 338 2.27 -25.74 -11.16
N GLN A 339 2.94 -25.05 -12.09
CA GLN A 339 2.40 -24.29 -13.21
C GLN A 339 1.57 -25.10 -14.25
N GLY A 340 1.33 -26.39 -14.03
CA GLY A 340 0.39 -27.14 -14.86
C GLY A 340 -1.03 -26.69 -14.53
N ASN A 341 -1.68 -25.96 -15.45
CA ASN A 341 -3.07 -25.51 -15.38
C ASN A 341 -4.06 -26.68 -15.15
N ARG A 342 -4.16 -27.17 -13.91
CA ARG A 342 -4.90 -28.39 -13.53
C ARG A 342 -6.22 -28.06 -12.84
N GLY A 343 -6.29 -26.92 -12.15
CA GLY A 343 -7.47 -26.46 -11.46
C GLY A 343 -7.56 -26.84 -9.98
N LEU A 344 -8.70 -26.50 -9.38
CA LEU A 344 -9.10 -26.91 -8.03
C LEU A 344 -10.11 -28.04 -8.14
N PHE A 345 -9.96 -29.04 -7.29
CA PHE A 345 -10.85 -30.20 -7.19
C PHE A 345 -11.53 -30.24 -5.84
N GLU A 346 -12.77 -30.73 -5.82
CA GLU A 346 -13.55 -31.01 -4.62
C GLU A 346 -14.04 -32.46 -4.67
N ALA A 347 -14.05 -33.14 -3.53
CA ALA A 347 -14.68 -34.44 -3.34
C ALA A 347 -15.57 -34.46 -2.10
N GLU A 348 -16.66 -35.22 -2.18
CA GLU A 348 -17.51 -35.58 -1.05
C GLU A 348 -17.17 -37.02 -0.62
N LEU A 349 -16.77 -37.17 0.64
CA LEU A 349 -16.24 -38.41 1.20
C LEU A 349 -17.11 -38.84 2.39
N GLU A 350 -17.36 -40.14 2.52
CA GLU A 350 -17.95 -40.73 3.73
C GLU A 350 -17.01 -41.77 4.33
N TRP A 351 -16.83 -41.67 5.65
CA TRP A 351 -16.15 -42.69 6.42
C TRP A 351 -17.12 -43.78 6.88
N ASP A 352 -16.94 -45.00 6.38
CA ASP A 352 -17.69 -46.15 6.90
C ASP A 352 -17.17 -46.50 8.31
N THR A 353 -18.04 -46.32 9.30
CA THR A 353 -17.75 -46.65 10.72
C THR A 353 -17.53 -48.13 10.98
N THR A 354 -17.85 -49.01 10.03
CA THR A 354 -17.77 -50.47 10.14
C THR A 354 -16.58 -51.09 9.42
N GLU A 355 -15.92 -50.35 8.51
CA GLU A 355 -14.74 -50.80 7.77
C GLU A 355 -13.48 -49.95 8.08
N THR A 356 -12.34 -50.29 7.48
CA THR A 356 -11.07 -49.54 7.52
C THR A 356 -10.86 -48.68 6.28
N THR A 357 -11.91 -48.42 5.51
CA THR A 357 -11.87 -47.91 4.14
C THR A 357 -12.72 -46.65 4.01
N PHE A 358 -12.34 -45.78 3.08
CA PHE A 358 -13.13 -44.61 2.67
C PHE A 358 -14.11 -45.00 1.57
N ALA A 359 -15.34 -44.47 1.61
CA ALA A 359 -16.24 -44.47 0.47
C ALA A 359 -16.22 -43.09 -0.18
N LEU A 360 -15.88 -43.04 -1.47
CA LEU A 360 -16.04 -41.84 -2.27
C LEU A 360 -17.53 -41.73 -2.64
N LEU A 361 -18.25 -40.81 -1.98
CA LEU A 361 -19.69 -40.62 -2.24
C LEU A 361 -19.92 -40.03 -3.63
N GLN A 362 -19.02 -39.14 -4.06
CA GLN A 362 -19.01 -38.56 -5.39
C GLN A 362 -17.59 -38.50 -5.96
N PRO A 363 -17.43 -38.73 -7.28
CA PRO A 363 -16.13 -38.60 -7.92
C PRO A 363 -15.54 -37.21 -7.70
N TRP A 364 -14.20 -37.12 -7.64
CA TRP A 364 -13.50 -35.85 -7.66
C TRP A 364 -14.02 -34.97 -8.80
N THR A 365 -14.49 -33.79 -8.44
CA THR A 365 -15.05 -32.81 -9.39
C THR A 365 -14.09 -31.65 -9.52
N LYS A 366 -13.69 -31.33 -10.75
CA LYS A 366 -12.91 -30.13 -11.03
C LYS A 366 -13.82 -28.91 -10.99
N ILE A 367 -13.69 -28.11 -9.94
CA ILE A 367 -14.60 -26.97 -9.68
C ILE A 367 -14.07 -25.64 -10.23
N PHE A 368 -12.75 -25.49 -10.42
CA PHE A 368 -12.12 -24.29 -10.98
C PHE A 368 -11.05 -24.68 -12.00
N ASN A 369 -11.22 -24.36 -13.30
CA ASN A 369 -10.16 -24.52 -14.30
C ASN A 369 -10.48 -23.78 -15.60
N LYS A 370 -9.45 -23.51 -16.42
CA LYS A 370 -9.60 -23.18 -17.83
C LYS A 370 -9.45 -24.43 -18.67
N THR A 371 -10.44 -24.76 -19.51
CA THR A 371 -10.26 -25.83 -20.50
C THR A 371 -9.22 -25.38 -21.53
N PRO A 372 -8.16 -26.17 -21.79
CA PRO A 372 -7.14 -25.80 -22.77
C PRO A 372 -7.76 -25.51 -24.15
N GLY A 373 -7.43 -24.34 -24.72
CA GLY A 373 -7.93 -23.93 -26.04
C GLY A 373 -9.36 -23.37 -26.09
N THR A 374 -10.05 -23.20 -24.94
CA THR A 374 -11.37 -22.57 -24.87
C THR A 374 -11.31 -21.21 -24.17
N GLU A 375 -12.40 -20.43 -24.32
CA GLU A 375 -12.66 -19.26 -23.48
C GLU A 375 -13.06 -19.68 -22.05
N TRP A 376 -12.92 -18.76 -21.10
CA TRP A 376 -13.46 -18.91 -19.76
C TRP A 376 -14.97 -18.75 -19.80
N ASN A 377 -15.70 -19.55 -19.03
CA ASN A 377 -17.16 -19.47 -18.94
C ASN A 377 -17.67 -18.53 -17.83
N TYR A 378 -16.76 -17.73 -17.25
CA TYR A 378 -17.00 -16.76 -16.19
C TYR A 378 -16.01 -15.60 -16.32
N ASP A 379 -16.25 -14.53 -15.56
CA ASP A 379 -15.36 -13.37 -15.52
C ASP A 379 -14.01 -13.76 -14.89
N HIS A 380 -12.96 -13.72 -15.71
CA HIS A 380 -11.60 -14.05 -15.29
C HIS A 380 -10.76 -12.81 -14.99
N GLY A 381 -11.33 -11.61 -15.02
CA GLY A 381 -10.61 -10.36 -14.87
C GLY A 381 -9.92 -9.92 -16.16
N TRP A 382 -9.11 -8.86 -16.05
CA TRP A 382 -8.38 -8.26 -17.19
C TRP A 382 -7.24 -9.13 -17.75
N LYS A 383 -6.80 -10.15 -17.01
CA LYS A 383 -5.79 -11.12 -17.44
C LYS A 383 -6.31 -12.53 -17.20
N GLY A 384 -6.45 -13.32 -18.26
CA GLY A 384 -6.67 -14.76 -18.13
C GLY A 384 -5.44 -15.42 -17.52
N THR A 385 -5.56 -15.85 -16.26
CA THR A 385 -4.51 -16.53 -15.52
C THR A 385 -4.49 -18.05 -15.80
N ASN A 386 -3.43 -18.76 -15.41
CA ASN A 386 -3.47 -20.21 -15.35
C ASN A 386 -4.16 -20.63 -14.04
N ALA A 387 -4.93 -21.72 -14.02
CA ALA A 387 -5.55 -22.24 -12.80
C ALA A 387 -4.54 -22.98 -11.90
N VAL A 388 -3.51 -22.24 -11.44
CA VAL A 388 -2.51 -22.73 -10.50
C VAL A 388 -3.01 -22.47 -9.08
N CYS A 389 -3.73 -23.45 -8.56
CA CYS A 389 -4.50 -23.35 -7.32
C CYS A 389 -3.63 -23.73 -6.12
N ARG A 390 -2.70 -22.86 -5.72
CA ARG A 390 -1.82 -23.09 -4.55
C ARG A 390 -2.47 -22.68 -3.23
N ASN A 391 -3.32 -21.67 -3.27
CA ASN A 391 -4.04 -21.13 -2.12
C ASN A 391 -5.52 -21.27 -2.37
N TYR A 392 -6.21 -21.92 -1.43
CA TYR A 392 -7.63 -22.18 -1.49
C TYR A 392 -8.14 -22.57 -0.11
N GLY A 393 -9.44 -22.47 0.08
CA GLY A 393 -10.09 -22.88 1.32
C GLY A 393 -11.57 -22.58 1.34
N TYR A 394 -12.25 -23.17 2.31
CA TYR A 394 -13.61 -22.80 2.65
C TYR A 394 -13.60 -21.66 3.67
N THR A 395 -14.60 -20.79 3.57
CA THR A 395 -14.90 -19.83 4.65
C THR A 395 -15.13 -20.52 6.01
N PRO A 396 -14.84 -19.87 7.14
CA PRO A 396 -15.09 -20.39 8.49
C PRO A 396 -16.56 -20.76 8.74
N ALA A 397 -16.84 -21.72 9.64
CA ALA A 397 -18.19 -22.24 9.87
C ALA A 397 -19.24 -21.20 10.34
N ASN A 398 -18.79 -20.08 10.93
CA ASN A 398 -19.64 -18.95 11.32
C ASN A 398 -19.96 -17.99 10.16
N TRP A 399 -19.44 -18.22 8.96
CA TRP A 399 -19.78 -17.49 7.74
C TRP A 399 -20.79 -18.29 6.89
N ALA A 400 -21.42 -17.63 5.92
CA ALA A 400 -22.03 -18.35 4.80
C ALA A 400 -20.96 -19.16 4.07
N ARG A 401 -21.30 -20.36 3.60
CA ARG A 401 -20.35 -21.23 2.89
C ARG A 401 -19.97 -20.58 1.56
N GLN A 402 -18.68 -20.34 1.37
CA GLN A 402 -18.06 -20.04 0.09
C GLN A 402 -16.75 -20.81 -0.06
N THR A 403 -16.34 -21.04 -1.30
CA THR A 403 -15.04 -21.59 -1.67
C THR A 403 -14.20 -20.49 -2.30
N TRP A 404 -12.96 -20.33 -1.84
CA TRP A 404 -12.02 -19.34 -2.36
C TRP A 404 -10.80 -20.02 -2.98
N VAL A 405 -10.23 -19.40 -4.02
CA VAL A 405 -9.07 -19.92 -4.74
C VAL A 405 -8.23 -18.82 -5.39
N SER A 406 -6.91 -18.98 -5.35
CA SER A 406 -5.99 -18.19 -6.18
C SER A 406 -5.70 -18.89 -7.51
N SER A 407 -5.57 -18.14 -8.59
CA SER A 407 -5.20 -18.64 -9.93
C SER A 407 -3.77 -18.26 -10.33
N ASP A 408 -2.80 -18.46 -9.44
CA ASP A 408 -1.47 -17.82 -9.49
C ASP A 408 -1.51 -16.33 -9.10
N GLU A 409 -2.12 -15.47 -9.93
CA GLU A 409 -2.09 -14.00 -9.75
C GLU A 409 -3.48 -13.36 -9.54
N GLY A 410 -4.54 -14.13 -9.71
CA GLY A 410 -5.92 -13.72 -9.45
C GLY A 410 -6.49 -14.40 -8.21
N LEU A 411 -7.59 -13.85 -7.69
CA LEU A 411 -8.32 -14.34 -6.51
C LEU A 411 -9.81 -14.48 -6.83
N TYR A 412 -10.41 -15.64 -6.53
CA TYR A 412 -11.81 -15.90 -6.86
C TYR A 412 -12.57 -16.48 -5.68
N ALA A 413 -13.86 -16.15 -5.63
CA ALA A 413 -14.83 -16.74 -4.71
C ALA A 413 -15.95 -17.44 -5.48
N LEU A 414 -16.52 -18.49 -4.90
CA LEU A 414 -17.69 -19.22 -5.37
C LEU A 414 -18.68 -19.34 -4.21
N ASP A 415 -19.90 -18.86 -4.42
CA ASP A 415 -21.00 -19.01 -3.47
C ASP A 415 -21.54 -20.44 -3.44
N ASP A 416 -22.09 -20.84 -2.30
CA ASP A 416 -22.69 -22.17 -2.16
C ASP A 416 -23.94 -22.32 -3.05
N GLY A 417 -24.03 -23.46 -3.74
CA GLY A 417 -25.13 -23.76 -4.68
C GLY A 417 -24.98 -23.19 -6.09
N ASP A 418 -23.95 -22.38 -6.36
CA ASP A 418 -23.64 -21.92 -7.71
C ASP A 418 -23.05 -23.03 -8.60
N HIS A 419 -23.23 -22.87 -9.92
CA HIS A 419 -22.76 -23.84 -10.88
C HIS A 419 -21.22 -23.86 -10.98
N TYR A 420 -20.64 -25.02 -10.66
CA TYR A 420 -19.22 -25.31 -10.85
C TYR A 420 -18.75 -24.89 -12.25
N LEU A 421 -17.57 -24.27 -12.32
CA LEU A 421 -16.95 -23.72 -13.54
C LEU A 421 -17.66 -22.54 -14.21
N THR A 422 -18.71 -21.94 -13.61
CA THR A 422 -19.37 -20.74 -14.15
C THR A 422 -19.73 -19.67 -13.11
N GLY A 423 -19.86 -20.03 -11.83
CA GLY A 423 -20.22 -19.10 -10.75
C GLY A 423 -19.05 -18.33 -10.12
N TRP A 424 -17.82 -18.51 -10.57
CA TRP A 424 -16.65 -17.88 -9.94
C TRP A 424 -16.60 -16.37 -10.20
N GLN A 425 -16.40 -15.61 -9.12
CA GLN A 425 -16.34 -14.15 -9.14
C GLN A 425 -14.92 -13.66 -8.84
N PRO A 426 -14.36 -12.72 -9.63
CA PRO A 426 -13.05 -12.14 -9.34
C PRO A 426 -13.14 -11.18 -8.14
N MET A 427 -12.30 -11.45 -7.14
CA MET A 427 -12.23 -10.69 -5.87
C MET A 427 -11.00 -9.78 -5.77
N TRP A 428 -10.24 -9.66 -6.85
CA TRP A 428 -9.02 -8.83 -6.96
C TRP A 428 -9.19 -7.65 -7.92
N THR A 429 -10.19 -7.74 -8.78
CA THR A 429 -10.50 -6.81 -9.87
C THR A 429 -12.00 -6.80 -10.11
N GLU A 430 -12.52 -5.75 -10.72
CA GLU A 430 -13.91 -5.65 -11.11
C GLU A 430 -14.04 -5.10 -12.53
N ALA A 431 -14.97 -5.68 -13.30
CA ALA A 431 -15.34 -5.16 -14.60
C ALA A 431 -16.19 -3.89 -14.45
N VAL A 432 -15.87 -2.84 -15.22
CA VAL A 432 -16.57 -1.53 -15.16
C VAL A 432 -17.43 -1.28 -16.40
N GLY A 433 -17.09 -1.90 -17.54
CA GLY A 433 -17.77 -1.74 -18.83
C GLY A 433 -16.79 -1.91 -19.99
N ASP A 434 -17.28 -2.22 -21.20
CA ASP A 434 -16.48 -2.34 -22.44
C ASP A 434 -15.25 -3.28 -22.38
N GLY A 435 -15.27 -4.26 -21.46
CA GLY A 435 -14.17 -5.20 -21.23
C GLY A 435 -12.96 -4.59 -20.53
N THR A 436 -13.15 -3.46 -19.83
CA THR A 436 -12.15 -2.81 -18.98
C THR A 436 -12.38 -3.14 -17.51
N TYR A 437 -11.32 -3.04 -16.71
CA TYR A 437 -11.31 -3.42 -15.31
C TYR A 437 -10.60 -2.39 -14.43
N ARG A 438 -10.97 -2.36 -13.15
CA ARG A 438 -10.27 -1.58 -12.11
C ARG A 438 -9.95 -2.45 -10.91
N SER A 439 -8.94 -2.03 -10.15
CA SER A 439 -8.53 -2.72 -8.93
C SER A 439 -9.63 -2.64 -7.86
N ARG A 440 -9.79 -3.73 -7.10
CA ARG A 440 -10.54 -3.75 -5.84
C ARG A 440 -9.70 -3.32 -4.63
N GLY A 441 -8.45 -2.89 -4.84
CA GLY A 441 -7.53 -2.39 -3.81
C GLY A 441 -6.20 -3.14 -3.71
N VAL A 442 -6.16 -4.43 -4.11
CA VAL A 442 -4.90 -5.19 -4.23
C VAL A 442 -4.21 -4.88 -5.55
N VAL A 443 -2.90 -4.63 -5.53
CA VAL A 443 -2.10 -4.33 -6.72
C VAL A 443 -0.70 -4.88 -6.52
N SER A 444 -0.28 -5.80 -7.40
CA SER A 444 0.97 -6.55 -7.26
C SER A 444 1.77 -6.64 -8.58
N THR A 445 1.52 -5.73 -9.52
CA THR A 445 2.22 -5.73 -10.80
C THR A 445 3.60 -5.08 -10.68
N PHE A 446 4.63 -5.78 -11.16
CA PHE A 446 5.93 -5.17 -11.41
C PHE A 446 5.86 -4.29 -12.66
N ASN A 447 5.90 -2.98 -12.50
CA ASN A 447 5.86 -2.05 -13.62
C ASN A 447 7.27 -1.59 -13.98
N TRP A 448 7.60 -1.75 -15.27
CA TRP A 448 8.87 -1.27 -15.82
C TRP A 448 8.81 0.20 -16.20
N ASP A 449 7.73 0.62 -16.85
CA ASP A 449 7.61 1.93 -17.49
C ASP A 449 6.15 2.31 -17.68
N MET A 450 5.89 3.57 -17.97
CA MET A 450 4.56 4.11 -18.23
C MET A 450 4.64 5.33 -19.15
N VAL A 451 3.55 5.61 -19.86
CA VAL A 451 3.40 6.84 -20.64
C VAL A 451 1.93 7.19 -20.78
N GLY A 452 1.61 8.47 -20.96
CA GLY A 452 0.24 8.91 -21.20
C GLY A 452 0.15 10.34 -21.71
N LYS A 453 -1.06 10.71 -22.12
CA LYS A 453 -1.47 12.06 -22.51
C LYS A 453 -3.01 12.11 -22.46
N ALA A 454 -3.58 13.15 -21.89
CA ALA A 454 -5.03 13.34 -21.78
C ALA A 454 -5.75 12.10 -21.21
N SER A 455 -6.59 11.45 -22.02
CA SER A 455 -7.33 10.24 -21.63
C SER A 455 -6.49 8.96 -21.73
N PHE A 456 -5.40 8.96 -22.49
CA PHE A 456 -4.63 7.75 -22.76
C PHE A 456 -3.52 7.54 -21.73
N VAL A 457 -3.47 6.34 -21.14
CA VAL A 457 -2.37 5.91 -20.25
C VAL A 457 -2.00 4.47 -20.57
N ALA A 458 -0.71 4.16 -20.56
CA ALA A 458 -0.18 2.82 -20.79
C ALA A 458 0.83 2.43 -19.71
N GLN A 459 0.76 1.18 -19.28
CA GLN A 459 1.70 0.53 -18.34
C GLN A 459 2.44 -0.60 -19.04
N GLY A 460 3.77 -0.57 -18.98
CA GLY A 460 4.63 -1.66 -19.39
C GLY A 460 4.98 -2.50 -18.16
N GLN A 461 4.48 -3.73 -18.11
CA GLN A 461 4.58 -4.60 -16.94
C GLN A 461 5.44 -5.83 -17.24
N ALA A 462 6.08 -6.38 -16.20
CA ALA A 462 6.61 -7.74 -16.23
C ALA A 462 5.45 -8.74 -16.15
N ASP A 463 5.59 -9.91 -16.78
CA ASP A 463 4.62 -11.02 -16.83
C ASP A 463 3.27 -10.74 -17.50
N ASN A 464 2.78 -9.52 -17.39
CA ASN A 464 1.47 -9.06 -17.82
C ASN A 464 1.53 -8.34 -19.18
N GLY A 465 2.71 -7.95 -19.63
CA GLY A 465 2.91 -7.24 -20.90
C GLY A 465 2.41 -5.80 -20.84
N LEU A 466 1.66 -5.39 -21.86
CA LEU A 466 1.16 -4.02 -21.98
C LEU A 466 -0.32 -3.94 -21.57
N VAL A 467 -0.61 -3.03 -20.65
CA VAL A 467 -1.97 -2.70 -20.20
C VAL A 467 -2.24 -1.23 -20.49
N THR A 468 -3.40 -0.91 -21.05
CA THR A 468 -3.76 0.44 -21.50
C THR A 468 -5.10 0.89 -20.94
N SER A 469 -5.24 2.20 -20.81
CA SER A 469 -6.42 2.93 -20.37
C SER A 469 -6.70 4.07 -21.35
N PHE A 470 -7.98 4.33 -21.59
CA PHE A 470 -8.49 5.44 -22.42
C PHE A 470 -9.38 6.39 -21.61
N ASP A 471 -9.30 6.33 -20.28
CA ASP A 471 -10.07 7.12 -19.34
C ASP A 471 -9.18 7.69 -18.22
N GLY A 472 -7.92 8.00 -18.55
CA GLY A 472 -6.97 8.63 -17.64
C GLY A 472 -6.45 7.71 -16.53
N GLY A 473 -6.49 6.40 -16.72
CA GLY A 473 -6.05 5.38 -15.77
C GLY A 473 -7.11 4.94 -14.77
N ALA A 474 -8.38 5.26 -15.00
CA ALA A 474 -9.48 4.82 -14.13
C ALA A 474 -9.83 3.34 -14.36
N THR A 475 -9.83 2.89 -15.61
CA THR A 475 -10.03 1.49 -16.00
C THR A 475 -9.00 1.06 -17.05
N TRP A 476 -8.80 -0.25 -17.14
CA TRP A 476 -7.64 -0.84 -17.80
C TRP A 476 -8.00 -2.08 -18.61
N LYS A 477 -7.26 -2.30 -19.69
CA LYS A 477 -7.38 -3.49 -20.52
C LYS A 477 -6.02 -3.95 -21.03
N ARG A 478 -5.80 -5.26 -21.06
CA ARG A 478 -4.59 -5.86 -21.64
C ARG A 478 -4.74 -5.97 -23.16
N GLU A 479 -4.15 -5.03 -23.89
CA GLU A 479 -4.25 -4.95 -25.36
C GLU A 479 -2.89 -4.83 -26.07
N GLY A 480 -1.85 -5.44 -25.50
CA GLY A 480 -0.51 -5.46 -26.07
C GLY A 480 -0.34 -6.35 -27.32
N PRO A 481 0.81 -6.23 -28.02
CA PRO A 481 1.20 -7.16 -29.07
C PRO A 481 1.15 -8.63 -28.62
N ASN A 482 0.73 -9.52 -29.52
CA ASN A 482 0.67 -10.95 -29.23
C ASN A 482 2.05 -11.49 -28.80
N GLY A 483 2.07 -12.17 -27.64
CA GLY A 483 3.28 -12.77 -27.10
C GLY A 483 4.22 -11.79 -26.39
N LEU A 484 3.83 -10.53 -26.17
CA LEU A 484 4.56 -9.61 -25.30
C LEU A 484 4.12 -9.80 -23.85
N ASN A 485 4.96 -10.44 -23.04
CA ASN A 485 4.69 -10.69 -21.62
C ASN A 485 5.56 -9.81 -20.70
N ASP A 486 6.74 -9.39 -21.15
CA ASP A 486 7.63 -8.48 -20.42
C ASP A 486 7.84 -7.20 -21.24
N ASN A 487 7.09 -6.14 -20.91
CA ASN A 487 7.19 -4.86 -21.61
C ASN A 487 7.98 -3.84 -20.78
N ARG A 488 9.23 -3.61 -21.17
CA ARG A 488 10.21 -2.86 -20.38
C ARG A 488 10.27 -1.37 -20.65
N SER A 489 9.85 -0.93 -21.83
CA SER A 489 9.92 0.48 -22.19
C SER A 489 8.77 0.89 -23.09
N LEU A 490 8.25 2.09 -22.84
CA LEU A 490 7.15 2.70 -23.55
C LEU A 490 7.50 4.13 -23.96
N VAL A 491 7.12 4.52 -25.17
CA VAL A 491 7.23 5.90 -25.65
C VAL A 491 5.96 6.26 -26.38
N LEU A 492 5.42 7.44 -26.10
CA LEU A 492 4.34 8.05 -26.87
C LEU A 492 4.96 9.10 -27.79
N ALA A 493 5.05 8.79 -29.08
CA ALA A 493 5.59 9.70 -30.09
C ALA A 493 4.45 10.53 -30.71
N GLU A 494 4.56 11.85 -30.64
CA GLU A 494 3.63 12.79 -31.26
C GLU A 494 4.23 13.32 -32.56
N VAL A 495 3.70 12.87 -33.70
CA VAL A 495 4.17 13.27 -35.02
C VAL A 495 3.30 14.41 -35.54
N THR A 496 3.92 15.50 -35.97
CA THR A 496 3.24 16.67 -36.54
C THR A 496 3.98 17.20 -37.76
N GLY A 497 3.27 17.77 -38.74
CA GLY A 497 3.88 18.39 -39.93
C GLY A 497 4.16 17.43 -41.09
N HIS A 498 3.62 16.21 -41.02
CA HIS A 498 3.76 15.11 -41.97
C HIS A 498 2.43 14.67 -42.61
N GLY A 499 1.36 15.46 -42.43
CA GLY A 499 0.11 15.28 -43.17
C GLY A 499 -0.68 14.07 -42.68
N ALA A 500 -0.89 13.06 -43.54
CA ALA A 500 -1.67 11.88 -43.17
C ALA A 500 -1.04 11.03 -42.05
N ASP A 501 0.27 11.21 -41.83
CA ASP A 501 1.04 10.56 -40.76
C ASP A 501 1.03 11.33 -39.44
N ASP A 502 0.38 12.49 -39.37
CA ASP A 502 0.28 13.25 -38.12
C ASP A 502 -0.60 12.50 -37.10
N GLY A 503 -0.16 12.44 -35.86
CA GLY A 503 -0.89 11.78 -34.77
C GLY A 503 0.01 11.19 -33.69
N HIS A 504 -0.60 10.40 -32.81
CA HIS A 504 0.07 9.80 -31.66
C HIS A 504 0.33 8.31 -31.89
N TYR A 505 1.55 7.87 -31.57
CA TYR A 505 1.99 6.50 -31.76
C TYR A 505 2.56 5.96 -30.45
N LEU A 506 1.98 4.86 -29.95
CA LEU A 506 2.60 4.12 -28.85
C LEU A 506 3.67 3.20 -29.41
N ILE A 507 4.89 3.36 -28.91
CA ILE A 507 6.03 2.49 -29.17
C ILE A 507 6.28 1.64 -27.92
N ALA A 508 6.33 0.32 -28.08
CA ALA A 508 6.54 -0.62 -26.98
C ALA A 508 7.75 -1.52 -27.25
N GLY A 509 8.63 -1.65 -26.27
CA GLY A 509 9.81 -2.54 -26.32
C GLY A 509 9.77 -3.60 -25.24
N GLY A 510 10.06 -4.84 -25.60
CA GLY A 510 10.08 -5.92 -24.62
C GLY A 510 10.30 -7.30 -25.22
N SER A 511 9.94 -8.34 -24.47
CA SER A 511 10.10 -9.74 -24.86
C SER A 511 8.93 -10.62 -24.44
N GLY A 512 8.84 -11.83 -24.97
CA GLY A 512 7.82 -12.81 -24.59
C GLY A 512 8.13 -13.64 -23.35
N ALA A 513 9.25 -13.37 -22.66
CA ALA A 513 9.63 -14.09 -21.46
C ALA A 513 8.81 -13.64 -20.23
N TYR A 514 8.69 -14.54 -19.26
CA TYR A 514 8.13 -14.28 -17.92
C TYR A 514 9.25 -14.04 -16.89
N GLY A 515 8.92 -13.60 -15.68
CA GLY A 515 9.83 -13.33 -14.57
C GLY A 515 10.70 -12.09 -14.79
N GLY A 516 10.15 -11.07 -15.45
CA GLY A 516 10.91 -9.88 -15.83
C GLY A 516 11.96 -10.13 -16.92
N GLY A 517 11.91 -11.26 -17.63
CA GLY A 517 12.84 -11.59 -18.70
C GLY A 517 14.23 -12.01 -18.20
N VAL A 518 14.65 -13.19 -18.63
CA VAL A 518 15.99 -13.74 -18.38
C VAL A 518 16.97 -13.29 -19.47
N SER A 519 18.27 -13.26 -19.18
CA SER A 519 19.33 -12.70 -20.06
C SER A 519 19.42 -13.36 -21.45
N TRP A 520 18.70 -14.45 -21.69
CA TRP A 520 18.61 -15.11 -22.99
C TRP A 520 17.40 -14.71 -23.85
N ALA A 521 16.45 -13.93 -23.31
CA ALA A 521 15.24 -13.55 -24.04
C ALA A 521 15.56 -12.64 -25.24
N VAL A 522 14.86 -12.89 -26.36
CA VAL A 522 14.94 -12.09 -27.58
C VAL A 522 13.81 -11.08 -27.57
N GLY A 523 14.15 -9.80 -27.75
CA GLY A 523 13.15 -8.72 -27.69
C GLY A 523 12.83 -8.11 -29.03
N SER A 524 11.69 -7.41 -29.07
CA SER A 524 11.14 -6.75 -30.23
C SER A 524 10.64 -5.35 -29.86
N VAL A 525 10.58 -4.49 -30.86
CA VAL A 525 9.98 -3.16 -30.76
C VAL A 525 8.74 -3.14 -31.66
N TYR A 526 7.65 -2.66 -31.08
CA TYR A 526 6.33 -2.59 -31.69
C TYR A 526 5.85 -1.14 -31.73
N ALA A 527 5.02 -0.81 -32.71
CA ALA A 527 4.38 0.49 -32.83
C ALA A 527 2.90 0.32 -33.18
N ARG A 528 2.05 1.19 -32.64
CA ARG A 528 0.62 1.28 -33.00
C ARG A 528 0.15 2.73 -32.89
N ARG A 529 -0.72 3.14 -33.80
CA ARG A 529 -1.29 4.49 -33.83
C ARG A 529 -2.54 4.57 -32.96
N LEU A 530 -2.74 5.71 -32.32
CA LEU A 530 -3.93 6.05 -31.55
C LEU A 530 -4.89 6.89 -32.41
N ASN A 531 -6.18 6.83 -32.10
CA ASN A 531 -7.14 7.78 -32.64
C ASN A 531 -6.72 9.22 -32.27
N SER A 532 -7.04 10.19 -33.13
CA SER A 532 -6.67 11.59 -32.92
C SER A 532 -7.24 12.21 -31.65
N ASP A 533 -8.34 11.66 -31.12
CA ASP A 533 -8.99 12.06 -29.88
C ASP A 533 -8.52 11.25 -28.66
N LEU A 534 -7.56 10.34 -28.84
CA LEU A 534 -7.01 9.47 -27.78
C LEU A 534 -8.07 8.59 -27.09
N SER A 535 -9.15 8.25 -27.80
CA SER A 535 -10.24 7.37 -27.29
C SER A 535 -10.01 5.87 -27.55
N GLY A 536 -9.02 5.53 -28.37
CA GLY A 536 -8.82 4.17 -28.84
C GLY A 536 -7.67 4.04 -29.83
N TRP A 537 -7.63 2.90 -30.53
CA TRP A 537 -6.60 2.56 -31.52
C TRP A 537 -7.02 2.87 -32.96
N ASP A 538 -6.08 3.39 -33.76
CA ASP A 538 -6.18 3.51 -35.22
C ASP A 538 -5.27 2.44 -35.88
N GLY A 539 -5.85 1.29 -36.23
CA GLY A 539 -5.14 0.17 -36.85
C GLY A 539 -4.52 -0.81 -35.85
N ASP A 540 -3.66 -1.70 -36.34
CA ASP A 540 -3.07 -2.83 -35.60
C ASP A 540 -1.63 -2.58 -35.15
N TRP A 541 -1.15 -3.40 -34.22
CA TRP A 541 0.25 -3.44 -33.83
C TRP A 541 1.15 -3.87 -35.00
N VAL A 542 2.25 -3.14 -35.20
CA VAL A 542 3.30 -3.47 -36.18
C VAL A 542 4.61 -3.71 -35.46
N THR A 543 5.24 -4.86 -35.70
CA THR A 543 6.62 -5.11 -35.25
C THR A 543 7.56 -4.33 -36.15
N ILE A 544 8.25 -3.33 -35.60
CA ILE A 544 9.12 -2.43 -36.38
C ILE A 544 10.60 -2.78 -36.26
N GLY A 545 11.00 -3.65 -35.31
CA GLY A 545 12.37 -4.14 -35.22
C GLY A 545 12.57 -5.29 -34.22
N GLY A 546 13.65 -6.06 -34.38
CA GLY A 546 14.08 -7.09 -33.44
C GLY A 546 13.51 -8.48 -33.73
N GLY A 547 13.26 -9.24 -32.66
CA GLY A 547 12.81 -10.63 -32.74
C GLY A 547 13.91 -11.59 -33.21
N ASN A 548 13.56 -12.88 -33.34
CA ASN A 548 14.53 -13.93 -33.68
C ASN A 548 15.20 -13.77 -35.06
N THR A 549 14.62 -12.97 -35.95
CA THR A 549 15.13 -12.74 -37.31
C THR A 549 16.03 -11.52 -37.42
N GLY A 550 16.01 -10.63 -36.42
CA GLY A 550 16.68 -9.34 -36.50
C GLY A 550 16.01 -8.35 -37.44
N LEU A 551 14.69 -8.26 -37.33
CA LEU A 551 13.85 -7.46 -38.23
C LEU A 551 14.36 -6.01 -38.33
N ASN A 552 14.35 -5.49 -39.56
CA ASN A 552 14.78 -4.13 -39.90
C ASN A 552 16.18 -3.76 -39.38
N GLY A 553 17.10 -4.73 -39.30
CA GLY A 553 18.50 -4.49 -38.91
C GLY A 553 18.70 -4.33 -37.39
N MET A 554 17.63 -4.37 -36.60
CA MET A 554 17.72 -4.40 -35.15
C MET A 554 17.98 -5.84 -34.72
N ILE A 555 19.18 -6.10 -34.20
CA ILE A 555 19.63 -7.39 -33.63
C ILE A 555 19.78 -8.49 -34.71
N HIS A 556 20.88 -8.49 -35.46
CA HIS A 556 21.23 -9.57 -36.38
C HIS A 556 22.60 -10.19 -36.07
N ASN A 557 22.65 -11.52 -36.25
CA ASN A 557 23.79 -12.44 -36.09
C ASN A 557 24.99 -11.99 -36.95
N TRP A 558 26.12 -11.61 -36.35
CA TRP A 558 27.36 -11.43 -37.13
C TRP A 558 28.27 -12.67 -37.08
N ASN A 559 28.24 -13.47 -36.00
CA ASN A 559 29.27 -14.51 -35.77
C ASN A 559 28.77 -15.88 -35.26
N GLY A 560 27.46 -16.19 -35.33
CA GLY A 560 26.94 -17.51 -34.93
C GLY A 560 26.72 -17.72 -33.42
N GLU A 561 26.84 -16.67 -32.61
CA GLU A 561 26.35 -16.67 -31.22
C GLU A 561 24.84 -16.39 -31.18
N GLN A 562 24.11 -17.10 -30.32
CA GLN A 562 22.65 -17.01 -30.24
C GLN A 562 22.17 -15.57 -29.93
N ALA A 563 21.01 -15.14 -30.47
CA ALA A 563 20.39 -13.81 -30.33
C ALA A 563 20.00 -13.38 -28.90
N ARG A 564 20.59 -14.02 -27.89
CA ARG A 564 20.40 -13.85 -26.44
C ARG A 564 20.85 -12.45 -25.98
N GLY A 565 20.09 -11.86 -25.06
CA GLY A 565 20.43 -10.58 -24.42
C GLY A 565 20.05 -9.34 -25.23
N SER A 566 19.15 -9.48 -26.20
CA SER A 566 18.84 -8.43 -27.17
C SER A 566 17.59 -7.62 -26.83
N ARG A 567 17.05 -7.77 -25.63
CA ARG A 567 15.84 -7.10 -25.17
C ARG A 567 15.96 -5.57 -25.17
N PRO A 568 14.96 -4.84 -25.69
CA PRO A 568 14.85 -3.40 -25.50
C PRO A 568 14.68 -3.06 -24.01
N ASN A 569 15.69 -2.44 -23.41
CA ASN A 569 15.68 -2.01 -22.00
C ASN A 569 15.21 -0.55 -21.83
N SER A 570 15.43 0.28 -22.86
CA SER A 570 15.03 1.68 -22.86
C SER A 570 14.83 2.14 -24.29
N ILE A 571 13.72 2.83 -24.56
CA ILE A 571 13.45 3.49 -25.82
C ILE A 571 13.30 4.98 -25.54
N ALA A 572 13.84 5.82 -26.40
CA ALA A 572 13.58 7.25 -26.42
C ALA A 572 13.21 7.68 -27.84
N ALA A 573 12.17 8.50 -27.98
CA ALA A 573 11.96 9.29 -29.19
C ALA A 573 12.71 10.61 -29.03
N ASP A 574 13.27 11.11 -30.12
CA ASP A 574 13.82 12.46 -30.15
C ASP A 574 12.69 13.48 -29.92
N THR A 575 12.90 14.44 -29.02
CA THR A 575 11.84 15.38 -28.63
C THR A 575 11.46 16.34 -29.76
N ASN A 576 12.39 16.63 -30.67
CA ASN A 576 12.21 17.63 -31.72
C ASN A 576 11.94 16.99 -33.10
N ASP A 577 12.28 15.71 -33.28
CA ASP A 577 11.77 14.88 -34.39
C ASP A 577 11.35 13.49 -33.87
N PRO A 578 10.12 13.33 -33.36
CA PRO A 578 9.66 12.09 -32.71
C PRO A 578 9.65 10.84 -33.60
N ARG A 579 9.91 11.00 -34.90
CA ARG A 579 10.10 9.88 -35.84
C ARG A 579 11.45 9.19 -35.65
N VAL A 580 12.43 9.87 -35.07
CA VAL A 580 13.75 9.33 -34.72
C VAL A 580 13.63 8.59 -33.40
N LEU A 581 13.92 7.28 -33.41
CA LEU A 581 13.89 6.43 -32.21
C LEU A 581 15.28 5.92 -31.87
N TYR A 582 15.60 5.94 -30.58
CA TYR A 582 16.78 5.32 -29.98
C TYR A 582 16.36 4.14 -29.13
N VAL A 583 16.92 2.95 -29.40
CA VAL A 583 16.58 1.71 -28.71
C VAL A 583 17.84 1.13 -28.10
N ALA A 584 17.90 1.14 -26.77
CA ALA A 584 18.97 0.50 -26.01
C ALA A 584 18.63 -0.95 -25.69
N THR A 585 19.60 -1.83 -25.94
CA THR A 585 19.59 -3.24 -25.54
C THR A 585 20.87 -3.57 -24.78
N GLU A 586 21.00 -4.79 -24.25
CA GLU A 586 22.26 -5.22 -23.61
C GLU A 586 23.41 -5.33 -24.64
N LYS A 587 23.07 -5.45 -25.94
CA LYS A 587 24.01 -5.58 -27.07
C LYS A 587 24.36 -4.28 -27.77
N GLY A 588 23.79 -3.15 -27.33
CA GLY A 588 24.16 -1.83 -27.81
C GLY A 588 22.97 -0.91 -28.02
N LEU A 589 23.29 0.27 -28.57
CA LEU A 589 22.31 1.30 -28.91
C LEU A 589 22.00 1.25 -30.40
N TYR A 590 20.73 1.28 -30.74
CA TYR A 590 20.23 1.26 -32.12
C TYR A 590 19.40 2.51 -32.38
N ARG A 591 19.34 2.93 -33.65
CA ARG A 591 18.59 4.10 -34.08
C ARG A 591 17.89 3.87 -35.40
N THR A 592 16.64 4.28 -35.51
CA THR A 592 15.99 4.61 -36.80
C THR A 592 15.76 6.11 -36.88
N THR A 593 15.84 6.69 -38.07
CA THR A 593 15.51 8.11 -38.30
C THR A 593 14.05 8.34 -38.66
N ASP A 594 13.32 7.27 -38.96
CA ASP A 594 11.92 7.34 -39.37
C ASP A 594 11.21 6.01 -39.10
N PHE A 595 10.61 5.87 -37.92
CA PHE A 595 9.87 4.64 -37.58
C PHE A 595 8.60 4.45 -38.41
N LEU A 596 8.01 5.53 -38.98
CA LEU A 596 6.79 5.44 -39.78
C LEU A 596 7.03 4.68 -41.08
N SER A 597 8.19 4.92 -41.71
CA SER A 597 8.62 4.14 -42.87
C SER A 597 8.82 2.65 -42.55
N LEU A 598 9.28 2.33 -41.34
CA LEU A 598 9.37 0.93 -40.87
C LEU A 598 7.97 0.31 -40.71
N MET A 599 7.01 1.05 -40.15
CA MET A 599 5.62 0.59 -40.03
C MET A 599 4.99 0.31 -41.40
N LYS A 600 5.35 1.10 -42.42
CA LYS A 600 4.86 0.95 -43.81
C LYS A 600 5.61 -0.12 -44.62
N GLY A 601 6.64 -0.75 -44.06
CA GLY A 601 7.45 -1.76 -44.75
C GLY A 601 8.29 -1.19 -45.89
N VAL A 602 8.79 0.04 -45.78
CA VAL A 602 9.63 0.65 -46.82
C VAL A 602 11.05 0.08 -46.75
N ASP A 603 11.45 -0.71 -47.76
CA ASP A 603 12.69 -1.52 -47.82
C ASP A 603 14.02 -0.80 -47.54
N LYS A 604 14.06 0.53 -47.56
CA LYS A 604 15.29 1.32 -47.39
C LYS A 604 15.55 1.78 -45.95
N GLN A 605 14.59 1.64 -45.04
CA GLN A 605 14.74 2.07 -43.64
C GLN A 605 15.09 0.89 -42.74
N THR A 606 16.06 1.10 -41.86
CA THR A 606 16.53 0.11 -40.88
C THR A 606 17.01 0.78 -39.60
N PHE A 607 17.04 0.02 -38.52
CA PHE A 607 17.80 0.36 -37.34
C PHE A 607 19.30 0.24 -37.61
N GLN A 608 20.02 1.32 -37.35
CA GLN A 608 21.47 1.38 -37.38
C GLN A 608 22.02 1.32 -35.97
N ARG A 609 23.01 0.46 -35.74
CA ARG A 609 23.72 0.40 -34.46
C ARG A 609 24.64 1.61 -34.34
N ILE A 610 24.52 2.35 -33.24
CA ILE A 610 25.32 3.56 -32.96
C ILE A 610 26.14 3.34 -31.67
N GLY A 611 27.48 3.25 -31.81
CA GLY A 611 28.40 2.89 -30.72
C GLY A 611 29.03 1.49 -30.87
N GLY A 612 30.19 1.25 -30.24
CA GLY A 612 30.97 0.00 -30.35
C GLY A 612 30.92 -0.88 -29.09
N GLY A 613 30.93 -2.22 -29.23
CA GLY A 613 30.97 -3.17 -28.09
C GLY A 613 29.65 -3.34 -27.32
N ASP A 614 29.59 -4.28 -26.37
CA ASP A 614 28.42 -4.46 -25.49
C ASP A 614 28.36 -3.31 -24.47
N LEU A 615 27.40 -2.40 -24.63
CA LEU A 615 27.35 -1.10 -23.93
C LEU A 615 26.60 -1.12 -22.59
N SER A 616 26.00 -2.25 -22.19
CA SER A 616 25.28 -2.42 -20.90
C SER A 616 24.39 -1.21 -20.52
N ILE A 617 23.58 -0.73 -21.46
CA ILE A 617 22.81 0.50 -21.31
C ILE A 617 21.56 0.25 -20.44
N ARG A 618 21.33 1.14 -19.47
CA ARG A 618 20.20 1.10 -18.52
C ARG A 618 19.08 2.03 -18.91
N GLN A 619 19.41 3.22 -19.39
CA GLN A 619 18.45 4.23 -19.78
C GLN A 619 19.03 5.10 -20.89
N VAL A 620 18.16 5.51 -21.80
CA VAL A 620 18.43 6.53 -22.80
C VAL A 620 17.38 7.62 -22.64
N VAL A 621 17.80 8.88 -22.64
CA VAL A 621 16.94 10.06 -22.57
C VAL A 621 17.32 10.98 -23.72
N ALA A 622 16.35 11.50 -24.46
CA ALA A 622 16.61 12.49 -25.50
C ALA A 622 16.84 13.88 -24.87
N ASP A 623 17.71 14.69 -25.48
CA ASP A 623 17.80 16.09 -25.13
C ASP A 623 16.49 16.80 -25.54
N PRO A 624 15.85 17.55 -24.64
CA PRO A 624 14.56 18.14 -24.93
C PRO A 624 14.62 19.30 -25.92
N ARG A 625 15.82 19.81 -26.27
CA ARG A 625 16.02 21.00 -27.11
C ARG A 625 16.82 20.75 -28.37
N GLU A 626 17.64 19.70 -28.43
CA GLU A 626 18.55 19.46 -29.56
C GLU A 626 18.31 18.08 -30.20
N VAL A 627 17.85 18.11 -31.46
CA VAL A 627 17.73 16.89 -32.30
C VAL A 627 19.07 16.18 -32.37
N GLY A 628 19.09 14.89 -32.09
CA GLY A 628 20.27 14.07 -32.19
C GLY A 628 21.25 14.21 -31.02
N THR A 629 20.88 14.89 -29.93
CA THR A 629 21.61 14.80 -28.67
C THR A 629 20.83 13.90 -27.72
N ILE A 630 21.50 12.90 -27.14
CA ILE A 630 20.92 11.97 -26.17
C ILE A 630 21.87 11.75 -24.99
N TYR A 631 21.29 11.38 -23.85
CA TYR A 631 22.00 10.98 -22.65
C TYR A 631 21.86 9.48 -22.44
N VAL A 632 22.98 8.78 -22.25
CA VAL A 632 23.04 7.33 -22.13
C VAL A 632 23.64 6.97 -20.77
N LEU A 633 22.84 6.31 -19.94
CA LEU A 633 23.26 5.78 -18.65
C LEU A 633 23.79 4.36 -18.83
N GLN A 634 25.08 4.16 -18.62
CA GLN A 634 25.78 2.87 -18.70
C GLN A 634 26.28 2.42 -17.33
N ASN A 635 26.68 1.15 -17.22
CA ASN A 635 27.26 0.64 -15.98
C ASN A 635 28.59 1.32 -15.60
N ASP A 636 29.28 2.03 -16.49
CA ASP A 636 30.57 2.66 -16.16
C ASP A 636 30.49 4.20 -16.05
N GLY A 637 29.32 4.79 -16.28
CA GLY A 637 29.10 6.23 -16.21
C GLY A 637 27.95 6.71 -17.10
N THR A 638 27.84 8.04 -17.21
CA THR A 638 26.83 8.71 -18.04
C THR A 638 27.51 9.39 -19.21
N TYR A 639 26.92 9.25 -20.39
CA TYR A 639 27.45 9.78 -21.65
C TYR A 639 26.46 10.75 -22.29
N ARG A 640 26.98 11.88 -22.79
CA ARG A 640 26.30 12.70 -23.79
C ARG A 640 26.71 12.21 -25.16
N VAL A 641 25.75 11.89 -26.01
CA VAL A 641 25.98 11.44 -27.38
C VAL A 641 25.39 12.45 -28.35
N SER A 642 26.24 13.11 -29.12
CA SER A 642 25.85 14.18 -30.05
C SER A 642 25.85 13.71 -31.49
N ASN A 643 25.01 14.34 -32.33
CA ASN A 643 24.74 13.95 -33.72
C ASN A 643 24.23 12.50 -33.87
N ALA A 644 23.62 11.97 -32.81
CA ALA A 644 23.06 10.64 -32.74
C ALA A 644 22.00 10.40 -33.83
N ALA A 645 21.23 11.42 -34.25
CA ALA A 645 20.20 11.28 -35.29
C ALA A 645 20.76 10.92 -36.68
N THR A 646 21.91 11.49 -37.08
CA THR A 646 22.34 11.47 -38.49
C THR A 646 23.70 10.83 -38.71
N ALA A 647 24.62 10.89 -37.75
CA ALA A 647 25.96 10.36 -37.91
C ALA A 647 25.98 8.83 -37.88
N SER A 648 26.76 8.20 -38.76
CA SER A 648 27.02 6.75 -38.68
C SER A 648 27.82 6.40 -37.42
N ASN A 649 28.72 7.30 -37.01
CA ASN A 649 29.51 7.21 -35.77
C ASN A 649 29.31 8.51 -34.97
N PRO A 650 28.30 8.57 -34.09
CA PRO A 650 28.08 9.77 -33.27
C PRO A 650 29.19 9.96 -32.24
N THR A 651 29.30 11.18 -31.71
CA THR A 651 30.35 11.53 -30.74
C THR A 651 29.87 11.18 -29.34
N TRP A 652 30.62 10.31 -28.65
CA TRP A 652 30.35 9.93 -27.26
C TRP A 652 31.28 10.70 -26.33
N LEU A 653 30.71 11.55 -25.47
CA LEU A 653 31.43 12.24 -24.40
C LEU A 653 31.00 11.67 -23.06
N LYS A 654 31.95 11.13 -22.30
CA LYS A 654 31.69 10.73 -20.93
C LYS A 654 31.59 11.98 -20.06
N ILE A 655 30.38 12.31 -19.64
CA ILE A 655 30.09 13.51 -18.84
C ILE A 655 30.10 13.23 -17.33
N SER A 656 30.05 11.95 -16.94
CA SER A 656 30.25 11.52 -15.57
C SER A 656 31.03 10.20 -15.53
N THR A 657 32.14 10.18 -14.78
CA THR A 657 33.04 9.01 -14.64
C THR A 657 32.61 8.02 -13.57
N ILE A 658 31.42 8.20 -13.01
CA ILE A 658 30.98 7.54 -11.79
C ILE A 658 30.47 6.12 -12.13
N GLN A 659 31.16 5.07 -11.69
CA GLN A 659 30.94 3.66 -12.06
C GLN A 659 29.75 3.02 -11.33
N ALA A 660 28.87 2.29 -12.02
CA ALA A 660 27.73 1.56 -11.46
C ALA A 660 28.11 0.26 -10.75
N SER A 661 27.26 -0.17 -9.81
CA SER A 661 27.28 -1.54 -9.28
C SER A 661 26.93 -2.57 -10.36
N GLY A 662 27.45 -3.78 -10.18
CA GLY A 662 27.17 -4.91 -11.07
C GLY A 662 25.75 -5.47 -10.99
N ASP A 663 24.92 -5.07 -10.01
CA ASP A 663 23.56 -5.59 -9.78
C ASP A 663 22.47 -4.91 -10.64
N GLY A 664 22.76 -3.74 -11.22
CA GLY A 664 21.86 -3.06 -12.15
C GLY A 664 20.66 -2.33 -11.54
N THR A 665 20.71 -1.97 -10.26
CA THR A 665 19.68 -1.17 -9.59
C THR A 665 20.27 0.14 -9.02
N GLY A 666 19.45 1.19 -8.87
CA GLY A 666 19.81 2.39 -8.12
C GLY A 666 20.49 3.56 -8.84
N ARG A 667 20.23 3.75 -10.13
CA ARG A 667 20.58 4.98 -10.84
C ARG A 667 19.48 5.38 -11.80
N ALA A 668 19.10 6.65 -11.72
CA ALA A 668 18.12 7.27 -12.60
C ALA A 668 18.75 8.53 -13.22
N ILE A 669 18.32 8.83 -14.45
CA ILE A 669 18.70 10.03 -15.18
C ILE A 669 17.44 10.71 -15.70
N ALA A 670 17.39 12.03 -15.62
CA ALA A 670 16.32 12.84 -16.17
C ALA A 670 16.90 14.07 -16.85
N ALA A 671 16.35 14.42 -18.02
CA ALA A 671 16.68 15.66 -18.72
C ALA A 671 15.38 16.39 -19.06
N TRP A 672 15.30 17.68 -18.73
CA TRP A 672 14.11 18.49 -18.98
C TRP A 672 14.43 19.97 -19.18
N VAL A 673 13.42 20.73 -19.61
CA VAL A 673 13.53 22.16 -19.85
C VAL A 673 13.27 22.93 -18.55
N PRO A 674 14.18 23.84 -18.12
CA PRO A 674 13.96 24.74 -16.98
C PRO A 674 12.75 25.67 -17.19
N ALA A 675 12.06 26.05 -16.12
CA ALA A 675 11.05 27.12 -16.13
C ALA A 675 11.75 28.48 -16.16
N ILE A 676 12.06 28.97 -17.35
CA ILE A 676 12.68 30.29 -17.55
C ILE A 676 11.76 31.10 -18.46
N ASP A 677 11.12 32.12 -17.89
CA ASP A 677 10.33 33.13 -18.60
C ASP A 677 11.24 34.13 -19.34
N ASP A 678 12.02 33.64 -20.31
CA ASP A 678 12.82 34.50 -21.19
C ASP A 678 12.74 34.02 -22.66
N PRO A 679 12.23 34.87 -23.58
CA PRO A 679 12.15 34.54 -25.01
C PRO A 679 13.48 34.18 -25.68
N LEU A 680 14.63 34.58 -25.11
CA LEU A 680 15.98 34.18 -25.57
C LEU A 680 16.28 32.69 -25.33
N TYR A 681 15.51 32.01 -24.49
CA TYR A 681 15.70 30.62 -24.08
C TYR A 681 14.89 29.61 -24.93
N SER A 682 14.44 30.01 -26.11
CA SER A 682 13.84 29.14 -27.13
C SER A 682 14.84 28.68 -28.20
N ALA A 683 16.09 29.16 -28.17
CA ALA A 683 17.11 28.87 -29.18
C ALA A 683 17.88 27.56 -28.92
N PRO A 684 18.43 26.90 -29.97
CA PRO A 684 19.43 25.85 -29.82
C PRO A 684 20.59 26.31 -28.94
N GLY A 685 20.97 25.52 -27.93
CA GLY A 685 22.00 25.87 -26.95
C GLY A 685 21.48 26.45 -25.62
N ALA A 686 20.19 26.78 -25.49
CA ALA A 686 19.57 27.16 -24.21
C ALA A 686 19.73 26.06 -23.14
N PRO A 687 19.76 26.39 -21.82
CA PRO A 687 20.02 25.43 -20.76
C PRO A 687 19.00 24.27 -20.73
N VAL A 688 19.52 23.14 -20.29
CA VAL A 688 18.79 21.88 -20.03
C VAL A 688 19.21 21.46 -18.64
N TYR A 689 18.22 21.15 -17.79
CA TYR A 689 18.51 20.48 -16.55
C TYR A 689 18.74 18.99 -16.81
N LEU A 690 19.87 18.49 -16.33
CA LEU A 690 20.26 17.08 -16.39
C LEU A 690 20.58 16.61 -14.97
N ALA A 691 19.70 15.77 -14.42
CA ALA A 691 19.90 15.14 -13.12
C ALA A 691 20.45 13.72 -13.28
N VAL A 692 21.47 13.38 -12.49
CA VAL A 692 22.14 12.07 -12.51
C VAL A 692 22.32 11.57 -11.08
N GLY A 693 21.62 10.49 -10.74
CA GLY A 693 21.73 9.86 -9.41
C GLY A 693 22.89 8.87 -9.29
N HIS A 694 23.56 8.87 -8.14
CA HIS A 694 24.65 7.97 -7.78
C HIS A 694 24.26 6.97 -6.67
N GLN A 695 24.99 5.86 -6.55
CA GLN A 695 24.84 4.91 -5.46
C GLN A 695 25.52 5.48 -4.20
N ASN A 696 24.90 5.34 -3.03
CA ASN A 696 25.31 5.93 -1.74
C ASN A 696 24.80 7.36 -1.47
N GLY A 697 23.88 7.84 -2.30
CA GLY A 697 23.01 8.96 -1.94
C GLY A 697 23.42 10.34 -2.45
N ASP A 698 24.35 10.45 -3.40
CA ASP A 698 24.63 11.71 -4.08
C ASP A 698 23.78 11.86 -5.37
N LEU A 699 23.15 13.02 -5.54
CA LEU A 699 22.45 13.43 -6.74
C LEU A 699 23.11 14.67 -7.33
N PHE A 700 23.39 14.63 -8.62
CA PHE A 700 24.02 15.73 -9.33
C PHE A 700 23.04 16.39 -10.28
N LEU A 701 23.12 17.72 -10.40
CA LEU A 701 22.38 18.52 -11.37
C LEU A 701 23.35 19.30 -12.24
N SER A 702 23.09 19.30 -13.53
CA SER A 702 23.77 20.14 -14.51
C SER A 702 22.74 21.04 -15.21
N SER A 703 23.10 22.30 -15.46
CA SER A 703 22.32 23.24 -16.28
C SER A 703 22.91 23.44 -17.69
N ASP A 704 24.06 22.81 -17.98
CA ASP A 704 24.87 23.01 -19.20
C ASP A 704 25.08 21.70 -19.98
N ARG A 705 24.09 20.79 -19.91
CA ARG A 705 24.11 19.49 -20.61
C ARG A 705 25.25 18.56 -20.19
N GLY A 706 25.64 18.63 -18.92
CA GLY A 706 26.64 17.77 -18.30
C GLY A 706 28.08 18.20 -18.53
N ASP A 707 28.35 19.46 -18.88
CA ASP A 707 29.72 19.97 -18.90
C ASP A 707 30.20 20.25 -17.45
N THR A 708 29.29 20.70 -16.58
CA THR A 708 29.51 20.86 -15.14
C THR A 708 28.35 20.28 -14.33
N PHE A 709 28.62 19.91 -13.07
CA PHE A 709 27.65 19.32 -12.16
C PHE A 709 27.82 19.87 -10.74
N ASP A 710 26.70 20.17 -10.10
CA ASP A 710 26.58 20.47 -8.69
C ASP A 710 25.93 19.31 -7.94
N THR A 711 26.42 18.98 -6.75
CA THR A 711 25.72 18.05 -5.84
C THR A 711 24.53 18.77 -5.22
N ILE A 712 23.33 18.25 -5.44
CA ILE A 712 22.08 18.89 -4.98
C ILE A 712 21.34 18.09 -3.90
N LEU A 713 21.72 16.84 -3.66
CA LEU A 713 21.18 15.98 -2.61
C LEU A 713 22.26 14.97 -2.24
N ASP A 714 22.52 14.80 -0.95
CA ASP A 714 23.41 13.78 -0.42
C ASP A 714 22.65 12.86 0.57
N ARG A 715 23.33 11.84 1.09
CA ARG A 715 22.74 10.92 2.11
C ARG A 715 22.24 11.68 3.33
N GLU A 716 23.01 12.64 3.85
CA GLU A 716 22.66 13.35 5.08
C GLU A 716 21.35 14.13 4.90
N LEU A 717 21.21 14.82 3.77
CA LEU A 717 20.00 15.56 3.43
C LEU A 717 18.81 14.63 3.15
N ILE A 718 19.02 13.46 2.54
CA ILE A 718 17.94 12.46 2.38
C ILE A 718 17.36 12.03 3.73
N LEU A 719 18.24 11.70 4.67
CA LEU A 719 17.83 11.27 6.02
C LEU A 719 17.24 12.42 6.83
N ALA A 720 17.63 13.67 6.54
CA ALA A 720 17.04 14.85 7.18
C ALA A 720 15.65 15.18 6.63
N VAL A 721 15.42 15.00 5.33
CA VAL A 721 14.13 15.26 4.67
C VAL A 721 13.11 14.17 5.00
N HIS A 722 13.54 12.91 4.97
CA HIS A 722 12.72 11.76 5.37
C HIS A 722 13.42 11.04 6.53
N ALA A 723 12.90 11.22 7.73
CA ALA A 723 13.54 10.80 8.97
C ALA A 723 13.50 9.26 9.15
N PRO A 724 14.61 8.59 9.46
CA PRO A 724 14.67 7.13 9.64
C PRO A 724 13.68 6.56 10.65
N GLU A 725 13.31 7.34 11.66
CA GLU A 725 12.40 6.92 12.73
C GLU A 725 10.97 6.68 12.23
N LEU A 726 10.65 7.13 11.00
CA LEU A 726 9.40 6.83 10.32
C LEU A 726 9.36 5.39 9.78
N GLU A 727 10.51 4.72 9.68
CA GLU A 727 10.67 3.40 9.04
C GLU A 727 11.23 2.37 10.03
N GLN A 728 10.36 1.49 10.56
CA GLN A 728 10.76 0.49 11.58
C GLN A 728 11.81 -0.53 11.10
N TRP A 729 11.91 -0.74 9.78
CA TRP A 729 12.85 -1.65 9.13
C TRP A 729 14.21 -1.02 8.84
N PHE A 730 14.37 0.29 9.10
CA PHE A 730 15.57 1.02 8.71
C PHE A 730 16.83 0.53 9.43
N GLU A 731 17.90 0.33 8.66
CA GLU A 731 19.24 0.02 9.16
C GLU A 731 20.22 1.12 8.73
N SER A 732 21.11 1.57 9.63
CA SER A 732 21.93 2.76 9.40
C SER A 732 22.90 2.70 8.22
N ASP A 733 23.22 1.51 7.70
CA ASP A 733 24.20 1.23 6.65
C ASP A 733 23.60 0.84 5.30
N PHE A 734 22.26 0.90 5.13
CA PHE A 734 21.64 0.59 3.84
C PHE A 734 22.09 1.53 2.71
N ALA A 735 22.30 0.99 1.51
CA ALA A 735 22.66 1.81 0.35
C ALA A 735 21.44 2.55 -0.20
N ILE A 736 21.62 3.84 -0.48
CA ILE A 736 20.61 4.69 -1.13
C ILE A 736 20.69 4.51 -2.64
N LYS A 737 19.54 4.24 -3.23
CA LYS A 737 19.34 4.01 -4.66
C LYS A 737 18.26 4.94 -5.21
N TYR A 738 18.53 5.62 -6.33
CA TYR A 738 17.55 6.51 -6.96
C TYR A 738 16.66 5.78 -7.95
N GLY A 739 15.36 6.07 -7.86
CA GLY A 739 14.29 5.58 -8.70
C GLY A 739 13.42 6.71 -9.23
N ALA A 740 12.58 6.37 -10.21
CA ALA A 740 11.51 7.23 -10.76
C ALA A 740 11.80 8.72 -10.94
N MET A 741 12.99 9.08 -11.42
CA MET A 741 13.38 10.48 -11.56
C MET A 741 12.70 11.16 -12.74
N ALA A 742 12.09 12.32 -12.52
CA ALA A 742 11.46 13.16 -13.55
C ALA A 742 11.53 14.64 -13.17
N GLY A 743 11.57 15.54 -14.15
CA GLY A 743 11.55 16.97 -13.89
C GLY A 743 10.57 17.71 -14.81
N GLN A 744 10.05 18.83 -14.32
CA GLN A 744 9.21 19.75 -15.07
C GLN A 744 9.45 21.17 -14.54
N GLY A 745 9.87 22.07 -15.42
CA GLY A 745 10.13 23.45 -15.03
C GLY A 745 11.22 23.55 -13.97
N ASP A 746 10.90 24.17 -12.84
CA ASP A 746 11.73 24.34 -11.64
C ASP A 746 11.65 23.14 -10.67
N ARG A 747 10.97 22.05 -11.02
CA ARG A 747 10.75 20.92 -10.11
C ARG A 747 11.47 19.65 -10.56
N LEU A 748 11.96 18.91 -9.57
CA LEU A 748 12.54 17.57 -9.70
C LEU A 748 11.81 16.62 -8.75
N PHE A 749 11.43 15.45 -9.24
CA PHE A 749 10.76 14.40 -8.48
C PHE A 749 11.56 13.11 -8.59
N LEU A 750 11.63 12.33 -7.51
CA LEU A 750 12.30 11.05 -7.50
C LEU A 750 11.79 10.15 -6.38
N THR A 751 12.17 8.88 -6.42
CA THR A 751 12.03 7.97 -5.29
C THR A 751 13.37 7.42 -4.84
N ILE A 752 13.41 6.98 -3.59
CA ILE A 752 14.56 6.38 -2.92
C ILE A 752 14.25 4.93 -2.58
N ASP A 753 15.15 4.03 -2.94
CA ASP A 753 15.11 2.59 -2.69
C ASP A 753 16.30 2.18 -1.79
N SER A 754 16.20 0.99 -1.19
CA SER A 754 17.22 0.34 -0.37
C SER A 754 17.69 -0.99 -0.97
N ASP A 755 18.90 -1.43 -0.59
CA ASP A 755 19.43 -2.75 -0.97
C ASP A 755 18.61 -3.92 -0.42
N ASN A 756 17.91 -3.69 0.69
CA ASN A 756 17.04 -4.67 1.37
C ASN A 756 15.65 -4.76 0.71
N ARG A 757 15.47 -4.18 -0.48
CA ARG A 757 14.23 -4.22 -1.29
C ARG A 757 13.05 -3.45 -0.71
N HIS A 758 13.27 -2.63 0.32
CA HIS A 758 12.29 -1.69 0.84
C HIS A 758 12.41 -0.34 0.11
N GLY A 759 11.28 0.23 -0.30
CA GLY A 759 11.24 1.62 -0.71
C GLY A 759 11.34 2.54 0.50
N TYR A 760 12.20 3.56 0.44
CA TYR A 760 12.40 4.51 1.54
C TYR A 760 11.48 5.73 1.44
N ALA A 761 11.56 6.49 0.36
CA ALA A 761 10.85 7.77 0.26
C ALA A 761 10.54 8.16 -1.20
N ALA A 762 9.59 9.07 -1.38
CA ALA A 762 9.45 9.89 -2.57
C ALA A 762 9.79 11.34 -2.21
N LEU A 763 10.64 11.99 -3.00
CA LEU A 763 11.12 13.33 -2.72
C LEU A 763 10.79 14.29 -3.87
N LYS A 764 10.54 15.55 -3.50
CA LYS A 764 10.35 16.68 -4.42
C LYS A 764 11.42 17.73 -4.15
N GLY A 765 12.17 18.12 -5.17
CA GLY A 765 13.10 19.24 -5.17
C GLY A 765 12.53 20.43 -5.93
N VAL A 766 12.67 21.64 -5.39
CA VAL A 766 12.33 22.91 -6.04
C VAL A 766 13.61 23.69 -6.28
N ILE A 767 13.92 23.94 -7.55
CA ILE A 767 15.17 24.55 -8.02
C ILE A 767 14.99 26.06 -8.06
N ALA A 768 15.75 26.78 -7.24
CA ALA A 768 15.78 28.23 -7.22
C ALA A 768 16.59 28.79 -8.40
N ALA A 769 16.43 30.10 -8.66
CA ALA A 769 17.11 30.78 -9.76
C ALA A 769 18.64 30.79 -9.64
N ASP A 770 19.18 30.61 -8.43
CA ASP A 770 20.62 30.52 -8.17
C ASP A 770 21.18 29.09 -8.30
N GLY A 771 20.34 28.11 -8.65
CA GLY A 771 20.70 26.71 -8.80
C GLY A 771 20.60 25.88 -7.52
N THR A 772 20.31 26.49 -6.37
CA THR A 772 20.05 25.75 -5.12
C THR A 772 18.72 24.99 -5.18
N VAL A 773 18.60 23.89 -4.42
CA VAL A 773 17.40 23.03 -4.44
C VAL A 773 16.84 22.86 -3.03
N ALA A 774 15.58 23.26 -2.84
CA ALA A 774 14.83 22.99 -1.61
C ALA A 774 14.13 21.64 -1.72
N TRP A 775 14.36 20.74 -0.75
CA TRP A 775 13.82 19.39 -0.76
C TRP A 775 12.65 19.23 0.20
N TYR A 776 11.69 18.41 -0.21
CA TYR A 776 10.45 18.14 0.48
C TYR A 776 10.20 16.63 0.47
N ASP A 777 9.79 16.10 1.63
CA ASP A 777 9.20 14.77 1.69
C ASP A 777 7.89 14.79 0.91
N PHE A 778 7.82 13.95 -0.12
CA PHE A 778 6.69 13.81 -1.02
C PHE A 778 6.06 12.42 -0.90
N THR A 779 6.40 11.66 0.15
CA THR A 779 5.92 10.31 0.38
C THR A 779 4.56 10.26 1.08
N ASP A 780 4.17 11.35 1.76
CA ASP A 780 2.95 11.48 2.59
C ASP A 780 2.83 10.42 3.72
N THR A 781 1.78 10.53 4.52
CA THR A 781 1.45 9.61 5.62
C THR A 781 -0.06 9.29 5.63
N GLY A 782 -0.46 8.20 6.28
CA GLY A 782 -1.87 7.80 6.35
C GLY A 782 -2.43 7.35 5.00
N VAL A 783 -3.69 7.71 4.72
CA VAL A 783 -4.43 7.28 3.51
C VAL A 783 -3.89 7.88 2.20
N ASP A 784 -3.15 8.99 2.30
CA ASP A 784 -2.56 9.68 1.14
C ASP A 784 -1.12 9.21 0.86
N ALA A 785 -0.57 8.32 1.69
CA ALA A 785 0.81 7.85 1.62
C ALA A 785 1.08 7.01 0.38
N LEU A 786 2.27 7.22 -0.20
CA LEU A 786 2.87 6.23 -1.07
C LEU A 786 3.41 5.08 -0.21
N LEU A 787 2.70 3.96 -0.24
CA LEU A 787 3.04 2.78 0.56
C LEU A 787 4.27 2.04 0.05
N TYR A 788 4.63 2.22 -1.21
CA TYR A 788 5.74 1.50 -1.82
C TYR A 788 6.49 2.37 -2.84
N PRO A 789 7.47 3.17 -2.38
CA PRO A 789 8.15 4.14 -3.24
C PRO A 789 9.22 3.51 -4.15
N ARG A 790 9.50 2.21 -4.04
CA ARG A 790 10.47 1.55 -4.90
C ARG A 790 9.97 1.51 -6.35
N ALA A 791 10.66 2.24 -7.22
CA ALA A 791 10.27 2.40 -8.61
C ALA A 791 11.49 2.56 -9.54
N ARG A 792 11.37 2.12 -10.79
CA ARG A 792 12.47 2.26 -11.78
C ARG A 792 12.30 3.45 -12.72
N ARG A 793 11.05 3.80 -13.06
CA ARG A 793 10.71 4.87 -14.00
C ARG A 793 9.69 5.82 -13.38
N GLY A 794 9.89 7.09 -13.69
CA GLY A 794 9.06 8.22 -13.27
C GLY A 794 8.87 9.12 -14.47
N ARG A 795 7.68 9.69 -14.63
CA ARG A 795 7.38 10.64 -15.72
C ARG A 795 6.38 11.68 -15.25
N VAL A 796 6.50 12.87 -15.82
CA VAL A 796 5.48 13.90 -15.72
C VAL A 796 4.74 13.95 -17.05
N PHE A 797 3.42 13.83 -17.00
CA PHE A 797 2.55 14.07 -18.15
C PHE A 797 1.14 14.48 -17.69
N GLU A 798 0.44 15.14 -18.59
CA GLU A 798 -0.95 15.58 -18.40
C GLU A 798 -1.91 14.40 -18.51
N THR A 799 -2.90 14.36 -17.62
CA THR A 799 -3.99 13.39 -17.62
C THR A 799 -5.29 14.09 -17.21
N GLN A 800 -6.26 14.11 -18.12
CA GLN A 800 -7.57 14.76 -17.94
C GLN A 800 -7.53 16.26 -17.55
N GLY A 801 -6.56 17.01 -18.05
CA GLY A 801 -6.42 18.45 -17.86
C GLY A 801 -5.37 18.86 -16.81
N ASP A 802 -4.92 17.92 -15.98
CA ASP A 802 -3.95 18.16 -14.92
C ASP A 802 -2.62 17.43 -15.20
N ASN A 803 -1.50 18.04 -14.82
CA ASN A 803 -0.20 17.39 -14.76
C ASN A 803 -0.07 16.53 -13.51
N TYR A 804 0.46 15.32 -13.69
CA TYR A 804 0.77 14.41 -12.59
C TYR A 804 2.21 13.89 -12.70
N PHE A 805 2.85 13.75 -11.54
CA PHE A 805 4.02 12.91 -11.40
C PHE A 805 3.57 11.46 -11.26
N HIS A 806 3.92 10.62 -12.23
CA HIS A 806 3.61 9.19 -12.25
C HIS A 806 4.85 8.40 -11.86
N ILE A 807 4.65 7.26 -11.18
CA ILE A 807 5.70 6.29 -10.85
C ILE A 807 5.29 4.87 -11.27
N ALA A 808 6.19 4.18 -11.95
CA ALA A 808 6.07 2.76 -12.24
C ALA A 808 6.80 1.98 -11.14
N SER A 809 6.03 1.58 -10.13
CA SER A 809 6.59 0.89 -8.96
C SER A 809 6.96 -0.55 -9.31
N SER A 810 8.01 -1.03 -8.66
CA SER A 810 8.55 -2.38 -8.85
C SER A 810 7.84 -3.39 -7.94
N GLY A 811 6.50 -3.31 -7.84
CA GLY A 811 5.66 -4.19 -7.03
C GLY A 811 4.20 -3.76 -6.96
N MET A 812 3.93 -2.49 -6.65
CA MET A 812 2.57 -1.97 -6.47
C MET A 812 2.00 -1.25 -7.70
N GLY A 813 2.37 -1.66 -8.91
CA GLY A 813 1.84 -1.07 -10.14
C GLY A 813 2.10 0.43 -10.32
N LEU A 814 1.17 1.12 -10.97
CA LEU A 814 1.23 2.55 -11.28
C LEU A 814 0.61 3.38 -10.17
N HIS A 815 1.36 4.38 -9.70
CA HIS A 815 0.84 5.43 -8.83
C HIS A 815 1.07 6.80 -9.46
N ARG A 816 0.26 7.78 -9.07
CA ARG A 816 0.44 9.17 -9.50
C ARG A 816 0.10 10.16 -8.41
N ARG A 817 0.61 11.38 -8.52
CA ARG A 817 0.25 12.51 -7.66
C ARG A 817 0.12 13.78 -8.50
N ASN A 818 -0.93 14.57 -8.28
CA ASN A 818 -1.16 15.82 -9.00
C ASN A 818 -0.01 16.80 -8.70
N ILE A 819 0.42 17.57 -9.70
CA ILE A 819 1.47 18.60 -9.59
C ILE A 819 1.06 19.96 -10.22
N SER A 820 -0.22 20.13 -10.57
CA SER A 820 -0.74 21.26 -11.36
C SER A 820 -0.98 22.57 -10.61
N GLU A 821 -1.28 22.54 -9.31
CA GLU A 821 -1.56 23.77 -8.57
C GLU A 821 -0.28 24.51 -8.14
N PRO A 822 -0.27 25.86 -8.15
CA PRO A 822 0.70 26.64 -7.40
C PRO A 822 0.43 26.39 -5.90
N GLY A 823 1.26 25.56 -5.26
CA GLY A 823 1.14 25.26 -3.83
C GLY A 823 0.94 23.80 -3.45
N LEU A 824 1.05 22.84 -4.38
CA LEU A 824 0.94 21.42 -4.03
C LEU A 824 2.01 20.96 -3.03
N GLY A 825 1.52 20.73 -1.81
CA GLY A 825 2.12 19.96 -0.72
C GLY A 825 3.10 20.75 0.14
N ASN A 826 2.64 21.18 1.32
CA ASN A 826 3.45 21.47 2.51
C ASN A 826 4.22 20.21 2.97
N GLY A 827 5.11 19.68 2.13
CA GLY A 827 6.24 18.92 2.67
C GLY A 827 7.00 19.85 3.61
N GLN A 828 7.63 19.30 4.66
CA GLN A 828 8.45 20.13 5.53
C GLN A 828 9.60 20.71 4.70
N ARG A 829 9.55 22.03 4.48
CA ARG A 829 10.63 22.80 3.88
C ARG A 829 11.81 22.78 4.84
N ILE A 830 12.94 22.21 4.41
CA ILE A 830 14.21 22.35 5.12
C ILE A 830 15.18 23.07 4.19
N ASP A 831 15.34 24.37 4.44
CA ASP A 831 16.37 25.17 3.78
C ASP A 831 17.61 25.21 4.66
N GLY A 832 18.77 24.93 4.09
CA GLY A 832 20.04 25.36 4.66
C GLY A 832 20.16 26.88 4.54
N ASN A 833 19.93 27.59 5.65
CA ASN A 833 20.04 29.05 5.88
C ASN A 833 18.81 29.96 5.65
N PHE A 834 18.35 30.49 6.79
CA PHE A 834 17.57 31.69 7.10
C PHE A 834 17.33 32.77 6.02
N ALA A 835 16.05 33.00 5.66
CA ALA A 835 15.34 34.29 5.74
C ALA A 835 13.86 34.11 5.35
N GLY A 836 12.94 34.65 6.14
CA GLY A 836 11.49 34.32 6.11
C GLY A 836 10.68 34.88 4.94
N PRO A 837 9.44 34.39 4.72
CA PRO A 837 8.53 34.96 3.74
C PRO A 837 7.41 35.79 4.39
N ASP A 838 7.18 36.96 3.78
CA ASP A 838 5.97 37.75 3.89
C ASP A 838 4.71 36.95 3.46
N SER A 839 3.57 37.35 4.02
CA SER A 839 2.28 36.64 4.07
C SER A 839 1.38 36.89 2.82
N PRO A 840 0.12 36.40 2.74
CA PRO A 840 -0.27 35.31 1.83
C PRO A 840 -1.44 35.68 0.88
N GLY A 841 -1.75 34.77 -0.06
CA GLY A 841 -3.02 34.76 -0.81
C GLY A 841 -3.84 33.53 -0.43
N GLU A 842 -5.09 33.75 -0.01
CA GLU A 842 -5.98 32.85 0.70
C GLU A 842 -6.57 31.70 -0.16
N SER A 843 -6.55 30.47 0.35
CA SER A 843 -7.47 29.38 -0.01
C SER A 843 -8.03 28.74 1.27
N TYR A 844 -9.33 28.44 1.25
CA TYR A 844 -10.13 28.03 2.41
C TYR A 844 -9.96 26.52 2.71
N GLU A 845 -8.87 26.16 3.38
CA GLU A 845 -8.82 24.96 4.24
C GLU A 845 -9.46 25.30 5.60
N PRO A 846 -10.10 24.36 6.33
CA PRO A 846 -10.55 24.64 7.69
C PRO A 846 -9.32 25.00 8.54
N ILE A 847 -9.23 26.26 8.95
CA ILE A 847 -8.11 26.81 9.71
C ILE A 847 -8.08 26.05 11.06
N ARG A 848 -7.11 25.15 11.25
CA ARG A 848 -6.93 24.41 12.51
C ARG A 848 -6.06 25.21 13.47
N THR A 849 -6.28 25.06 14.77
CA THR A 849 -5.37 25.63 15.77
C THR A 849 -4.02 24.90 15.68
N ARG A 850 -2.99 25.64 15.29
CA ARG A 850 -1.62 25.13 15.13
C ARG A 850 -0.84 25.28 16.43
N VAL A 851 -0.50 24.14 17.04
CA VAL A 851 0.12 24.06 18.36
C VAL A 851 1.59 23.68 18.24
N LEU A 852 2.49 24.53 18.72
CA LEU A 852 3.89 24.19 18.95
C LEU A 852 4.00 23.41 20.26
N PHE A 853 4.13 22.09 20.17
CA PHE A 853 4.28 21.18 21.29
C PHE A 853 5.76 21.00 21.62
N ILE A 854 6.16 21.45 22.81
CA ILE A 854 7.53 21.35 23.31
C ILE A 854 7.78 19.94 23.89
N THR A 855 8.67 19.16 23.29
CA THR A 855 8.89 17.73 23.59
C THR A 855 10.35 17.43 23.89
N ARG A 856 10.63 16.34 24.61
CA ARG A 856 11.98 15.74 24.74
C ARG A 856 12.15 14.48 23.89
N GLY A 857 11.22 14.21 22.98
CA GLY A 857 11.22 13.04 22.10
C GLY A 857 10.84 11.73 22.78
N ASN A 858 10.08 11.75 23.89
CA ASN A 858 9.65 10.52 24.56
C ASN A 858 8.31 9.97 24.00
N PRO A 859 8.09 8.64 24.01
CA PRO A 859 6.89 8.03 23.40
C PRO A 859 5.55 8.52 23.95
N SER A 860 5.49 8.90 25.23
CA SER A 860 4.27 9.42 25.84
C SER A 860 3.85 10.79 25.30
N GLU A 861 4.80 11.65 24.96
CA GLU A 861 4.53 12.95 24.32
C GLU A 861 4.02 12.79 22.90
N THR A 862 4.57 11.83 22.15
CA THR A 862 4.07 11.45 20.83
C THR A 862 2.63 10.92 20.90
N TYR A 863 2.32 10.09 21.90
CA TYR A 863 0.97 9.60 22.12
C TYR A 863 -0.03 10.73 22.38
N LEU A 864 0.28 11.67 23.28
CA LEU A 864 -0.58 12.84 23.53
C LEU A 864 -0.69 13.73 22.28
N ALA A 865 0.39 13.94 21.54
CA ALA A 865 0.35 14.68 20.27
C ALA A 865 -0.60 14.03 19.26
N ASN A 866 -0.63 12.70 19.18
CA ASN A 866 -1.55 11.97 18.30
C ASN A 866 -3.01 12.07 18.77
N GLN A 867 -3.26 12.04 20.09
CA GLN A 867 -4.59 12.27 20.65
C GLN A 867 -5.09 13.69 20.31
N LEU A 868 -4.24 14.71 20.40
CA LEU A 868 -4.60 16.07 20.00
C LEU A 868 -4.80 16.19 18.47
N ARG A 869 -4.00 15.51 17.64
CA ARG A 869 -4.25 15.45 16.19
C ARG A 869 -5.60 14.82 15.85
N ALA A 870 -5.99 13.76 16.56
CA ALA A 870 -7.31 13.14 16.41
C ALA A 870 -8.46 14.09 16.81
N LEU A 871 -8.20 15.04 17.71
CA LEU A 871 -9.14 16.11 18.09
C LEU A 871 -9.12 17.31 17.13
N GLY A 872 -8.36 17.25 16.03
CA GLY A 872 -8.36 18.26 14.97
C GLY A 872 -7.32 19.36 15.11
N PHE A 873 -6.37 19.25 16.06
CA PHE A 873 -5.26 20.20 16.18
C PHE A 873 -4.13 19.88 15.18
N GLU A 874 -3.45 20.91 14.69
CA GLU A 874 -2.19 20.73 13.96
C GLU A 874 -1.03 20.80 14.96
N ILE A 875 -0.39 19.66 15.26
CA ILE A 875 0.68 19.58 16.27
C ILE A 875 2.07 19.60 15.62
N VAL A 876 2.82 20.66 15.91
CA VAL A 876 4.25 20.84 15.55
C VAL A 876 5.10 20.48 16.77
N LEU A 877 5.81 19.35 16.71
CA LEU A 877 6.71 18.94 17.80
C LEU A 877 8.06 19.67 17.70
N ARG A 878 8.58 20.20 18.82
CA ARG A 878 9.90 20.82 18.88
C ARG A 878 10.70 20.35 20.09
N ASN A 879 11.92 19.84 19.83
CA ASN A 879 12.81 19.30 20.86
C ASN A 879 13.52 20.41 21.67
N VAL A 880 13.73 20.18 22.97
CA VAL A 880 14.26 21.18 23.92
C VAL A 880 15.77 21.04 24.14
N ASP A 881 16.57 21.31 23.11
CA ASP A 881 17.98 21.67 23.31
C ASP A 881 18.11 23.20 23.23
N ALA A 882 18.29 23.81 24.40
CA ALA A 882 18.16 25.25 24.62
C ALA A 882 19.22 26.07 23.87
N GLY A 883 18.75 27.01 23.04
CA GLY A 883 19.61 28.03 22.43
C GLY A 883 18.91 28.99 21.45
N ASN A 884 17.82 28.58 20.77
CA ASN A 884 17.17 29.39 19.73
C ASN A 884 15.63 29.23 19.69
N LEU A 885 14.96 29.15 20.85
CA LEU A 885 13.49 29.16 20.93
C LEU A 885 12.96 30.59 20.75
N THR A 886 12.92 31.11 19.52
CA THR A 886 12.34 32.44 19.23
C THR A 886 11.24 32.43 18.17
N ASP A 887 11.02 31.30 17.50
CA ASP A 887 10.13 31.23 16.35
C ASP A 887 8.77 30.62 16.70
N THR A 888 7.77 31.49 16.84
CA THR A 888 6.34 31.15 16.87
C THR A 888 5.62 31.63 15.62
N TYR A 889 6.35 31.88 14.52
CA TYR A 889 5.76 32.38 13.28
C TYR A 889 4.80 31.34 12.69
N GLY A 890 3.55 31.75 12.46
CA GLY A 890 2.48 30.86 12.04
C GLY A 890 2.10 29.78 13.07
N ILE A 891 2.46 29.95 14.34
CA ILE A 891 1.97 29.13 15.46
C ILE A 891 0.90 29.90 16.21
N ASP A 892 -0.23 29.26 16.50
CA ASP A 892 -1.33 29.87 17.22
C ASP A 892 -1.15 29.75 18.73
N VAL A 893 -0.69 28.58 19.18
CA VAL A 893 -0.51 28.26 20.60
C VAL A 893 0.79 27.50 20.85
N VAL A 894 1.53 27.89 21.87
CA VAL A 894 2.67 27.14 22.38
C VAL A 894 2.20 26.28 23.56
N PHE A 895 2.50 24.99 23.53
CA PHE A 895 2.23 24.07 24.62
C PHE A 895 3.53 23.56 25.25
N VAL A 896 3.74 23.90 26.52
CA VAL A 896 4.85 23.43 27.34
C VAL A 896 4.34 22.37 28.31
N PRO A 897 4.53 21.06 28.04
CA PRO A 897 4.12 20.01 28.95
C PRO A 897 5.04 19.94 30.17
N GLY A 898 4.54 19.45 31.31
CA GLY A 898 5.29 19.42 32.57
C GLY A 898 6.59 18.58 32.59
N SER A 899 6.86 17.82 31.52
CA SER A 899 8.10 17.05 31.29
C SER A 899 9.22 17.89 30.66
N SER A 900 8.91 19.09 30.19
CA SER A 900 9.81 20.02 29.49
C SER A 900 9.91 21.34 30.26
N SER A 901 11.06 21.99 30.26
CA SER A 901 11.22 23.35 30.82
C SER A 901 11.91 24.21 29.79
N THR A 902 11.46 25.46 29.70
CA THR A 902 11.86 26.43 28.68
C THR A 902 12.59 27.63 29.28
N GLY A 903 12.73 27.70 30.61
CA GLY A 903 13.44 28.78 31.31
C GLY A 903 12.94 30.17 30.93
N GLY A 904 11.63 30.31 30.66
CA GLY A 904 11.01 31.58 30.26
C GLY A 904 11.13 31.96 28.78
N ALA A 905 11.63 31.08 27.89
CA ALA A 905 11.81 31.41 26.46
C ALA A 905 10.55 31.97 25.78
N PHE A 906 9.36 31.52 26.21
CA PHE A 906 8.08 31.97 25.69
C PHE A 906 7.42 33.10 26.50
N ARG A 907 8.13 33.73 27.45
CA ARG A 907 7.57 34.80 28.30
C ARG A 907 6.97 35.93 27.45
N ASN A 908 7.63 36.34 26.38
CA ASN A 908 7.18 37.45 25.52
C ASN A 908 6.46 37.03 24.23
N THR A 909 6.08 35.76 24.09
CA THR A 909 5.42 35.28 22.86
C THR A 909 4.07 35.97 22.62
N SER A 910 3.79 36.29 21.35
CA SER A 910 2.50 36.79 20.87
C SER A 910 1.51 35.68 20.50
N ALA A 911 1.96 34.42 20.47
CA ALA A 911 1.08 33.25 20.37
C ALA A 911 0.40 32.98 21.73
N GLY A 912 -0.73 32.27 21.72
CA GLY A 912 -1.30 31.72 22.95
C GLY A 912 -0.29 30.83 23.68
N LEU A 913 -0.39 30.72 25.01
CA LEU A 913 0.54 29.91 25.79
C LEU A 913 -0.20 29.02 26.78
N VAL A 914 -0.01 27.71 26.67
CA VAL A 914 -0.45 26.73 27.68
C VAL A 914 0.78 26.11 28.31
N CYS A 915 0.99 26.33 29.60
CA CYS A 915 2.14 25.81 30.34
C CYS A 915 1.68 24.86 31.45
N ALA A 916 2.24 23.66 31.48
CA ALA A 916 1.99 22.67 32.52
C ALA A 916 3.21 22.42 33.43
N THR A 917 4.32 23.09 33.15
CA THR A 917 5.57 23.00 33.91
C THR A 917 5.57 24.02 35.03
N TYR A 918 5.29 23.56 36.26
CA TYR A 918 5.22 24.46 37.42
C TYR A 918 6.49 25.29 37.64
N THR A 919 7.69 24.77 37.32
CA THR A 919 8.95 25.52 37.47
C THR A 919 9.12 26.65 36.46
N ASP A 920 8.31 26.68 35.40
CA ASP A 920 8.31 27.79 34.45
C ASP A 920 7.23 28.84 34.81
N PHE A 921 6.42 28.63 35.86
CA PHE A 921 5.30 29.53 36.16
C PHE A 921 5.76 30.93 36.58
N ASP A 922 6.77 31.06 37.44
CA ASP A 922 7.35 32.36 37.79
C ASP A 922 8.19 32.94 36.65
N ASP A 923 8.98 32.11 35.96
CA ASP A 923 9.74 32.52 34.77
C ASP A 923 8.85 33.14 33.68
N LEU A 924 7.63 32.62 33.52
CA LEU A 924 6.60 33.08 32.58
C LEU A 924 5.62 34.11 33.19
N ALA A 925 5.88 34.58 34.41
CA ALA A 925 5.10 35.54 35.19
C ALA A 925 3.67 35.11 35.58
N PHE A 926 3.33 33.82 35.49
CA PHE A 926 2.02 33.31 35.93
C PHE A 926 1.80 33.47 37.44
N THR A 927 2.85 33.38 38.25
CA THR A 927 2.83 33.44 39.72
C THR A 927 4.02 34.25 40.24
N GLU A 928 3.96 34.74 41.48
CA GLU A 928 5.15 35.23 42.19
C GLU A 928 6.10 34.06 42.50
N SER A 929 7.39 34.36 42.71
CA SER A 929 8.35 33.30 43.03
C SER A 929 8.01 32.61 44.36
N GLY A 930 7.83 31.29 44.33
CA GLY A 930 7.42 30.48 45.49
C GLY A 930 5.92 30.20 45.60
N ASP A 931 5.08 30.84 44.79
CA ASP A 931 3.62 30.68 44.78
C ASP A 931 3.14 29.61 43.79
N PHE A 932 3.95 28.57 43.60
CA PHE A 932 3.66 27.44 42.74
C PHE A 932 4.30 26.17 43.30
N GLY A 933 3.85 25.01 42.83
CA GLY A 933 4.40 23.77 43.33
C GLY A 933 3.76 22.53 42.75
N LEU A 934 4.00 21.43 43.47
CA LEU A 934 3.47 20.13 43.15
C LEU A 934 2.61 19.62 44.31
N THR A 935 1.57 18.87 43.97
CA THR A 935 0.74 18.15 44.93
C THR A 935 0.26 16.85 44.30
N SER A 936 -0.24 15.91 45.09
CA SER A 936 -0.85 14.68 44.55
C SER A 936 -2.36 14.88 44.36
N ALA A 937 -2.86 14.61 43.16
CA ALA A 937 -4.29 14.63 42.85
C ALA A 937 -4.64 13.66 41.71
N ALA A 938 -5.86 13.14 41.72
CA ALA A 938 -6.48 12.46 40.57
C ALA A 938 -7.67 13.26 40.00
N THR A 939 -8.28 14.10 40.85
CA THR A 939 -9.49 14.85 40.56
C THR A 939 -9.28 16.35 40.72
N VAL A 940 -10.11 17.13 40.02
CA VAL A 940 -10.14 18.60 40.09
C VAL A 940 -11.55 19.09 40.45
N THR A 941 -11.64 20.25 41.10
CA THR A 941 -12.90 20.97 41.32
C THR A 941 -13.02 22.10 40.33
N ILE A 942 -14.08 22.14 39.52
CA ILE A 942 -14.34 23.25 38.60
C ILE A 942 -14.99 24.40 39.37
N GLN A 943 -14.34 25.55 39.38
CA GLN A 943 -14.82 26.77 40.06
C GLN A 943 -15.58 27.70 39.11
N GLN A 944 -15.27 27.64 37.82
CA GLN A 944 -15.84 28.50 36.78
C GLN A 944 -16.33 27.63 35.60
N PRO A 945 -17.43 26.88 35.78
CA PRO A 945 -17.93 25.95 34.74
C PRO A 945 -18.34 26.65 33.44
N GLU A 946 -18.71 27.92 33.51
CA GLU A 946 -19.04 28.77 32.37
C GLU A 946 -17.82 29.31 31.61
N HIS A 947 -16.61 29.21 32.18
CA HIS A 947 -15.41 29.67 31.50
C HIS A 947 -15.04 28.68 30.38
N PRO A 948 -14.73 29.11 29.15
CA PRO A 948 -14.52 28.19 28.01
C PRO A 948 -13.46 27.11 28.25
N THR A 949 -12.41 27.42 29.01
CA THR A 949 -11.35 26.45 29.38
C THR A 949 -11.83 25.32 30.30
N ALA A 950 -13.03 25.42 30.90
CA ALA A 950 -13.65 24.33 31.64
C ALA A 950 -14.17 23.21 30.71
N GLY A 951 -14.30 23.48 29.40
CA GLY A 951 -14.70 22.49 28.41
C GLY A 951 -16.10 21.90 28.65
N GLY A 952 -17.02 22.66 29.25
CA GLY A 952 -18.36 22.21 29.62
C GLY A 952 -18.41 21.36 30.90
N LEU A 953 -17.27 21.04 31.52
CA LEU A 953 -17.24 20.26 32.75
C LEU A 953 -17.67 21.12 33.95
N SER A 954 -18.43 20.53 34.87
CA SER A 954 -18.87 21.18 36.10
C SER A 954 -18.88 20.19 37.28
N GLY A 955 -18.67 20.70 38.50
CA GLY A 955 -18.73 19.90 39.72
C GLY A 955 -17.42 19.86 40.51
N SER A 956 -17.49 19.23 41.69
CA SER A 956 -16.44 19.30 42.71
C SER A 956 -15.43 18.15 42.67
N SER A 957 -15.58 17.17 41.79
CA SER A 957 -14.69 16.00 41.71
C SER A 957 -14.65 15.40 40.29
N ILE A 958 -14.13 16.16 39.34
CA ILE A 958 -13.90 15.69 37.96
C ILE A 958 -12.68 14.77 37.94
N ALA A 959 -12.81 13.57 37.39
CA ALA A 959 -11.71 12.61 37.28
C ALA A 959 -10.81 13.00 36.10
N ALA A 960 -9.87 13.91 36.32
CA ALA A 960 -8.97 14.40 35.26
C ALA A 960 -7.80 13.44 34.98
N LEU A 961 -7.46 12.57 35.94
CA LEU A 961 -6.42 11.55 35.82
C LEU A 961 -6.94 10.17 36.24
N THR A 962 -6.44 9.11 35.60
CA THR A 962 -6.81 7.71 35.87
C THR A 962 -6.42 7.24 37.27
N GLN A 963 -5.40 7.86 37.86
CA GLN A 963 -4.95 7.63 39.23
C GLN A 963 -4.29 8.89 39.81
N ALA A 964 -4.16 8.95 41.14
CA ALA A 964 -3.52 10.10 41.79
C ALA A 964 -2.04 10.18 41.43
N SER A 965 -1.60 11.33 40.91
CA SER A 965 -0.21 11.58 40.54
C SER A 965 0.20 13.01 40.91
N ASN A 966 1.50 13.33 40.77
CA ASN A 966 1.97 14.67 41.03
C ASN A 966 1.47 15.62 39.93
N VAL A 967 0.69 16.62 40.32
CA VAL A 967 0.15 17.67 39.47
C VAL A 967 0.75 19.02 39.80
N SER A 968 0.95 19.86 38.78
CA SER A 968 1.37 21.25 38.90
C SER A 968 0.23 22.10 39.47
N TRP A 969 0.53 22.96 40.43
CA TRP A 969 -0.40 23.97 40.94
C TRP A 969 0.28 25.34 41.03
N GLY A 970 -0.52 26.40 40.96
CA GLY A 970 -0.07 27.77 41.17
C GLY A 970 -1.09 28.59 41.97
N THR A 971 -0.62 29.69 42.55
CA THR A 971 -1.46 30.77 43.07
C THR A 971 -1.27 31.96 42.13
N PRO A 972 -2.06 32.04 41.05
CA PRO A 972 -1.84 33.02 39.99
C PRO A 972 -2.06 34.46 40.50
N ALA A 973 -1.14 35.35 40.14
CA ALA A 973 -1.16 36.76 40.55
C ALA A 973 -2.08 37.62 39.64
N GLY A 974 -2.20 38.91 39.95
CA GLY A 974 -2.86 39.87 39.06
C GLY A 974 -4.32 39.54 38.74
N ALA A 975 -4.69 39.64 37.46
CA ALA A 975 -6.08 39.57 36.98
C ALA A 975 -6.54 38.17 36.53
N SER A 976 -5.88 37.10 37.01
CA SER A 976 -6.19 35.72 36.60
C SER A 976 -7.61 35.24 36.93
N VAL A 977 -8.09 34.26 36.16
CA VAL A 977 -9.28 33.47 36.48
C VAL A 977 -8.86 32.06 36.87
N SER A 978 -9.16 31.64 38.09
CA SER A 978 -8.95 30.26 38.55
C SER A 978 -10.12 29.38 38.13
N VAL A 979 -9.92 28.56 37.10
CA VAL A 979 -10.98 27.76 36.44
C VAL A 979 -11.20 26.43 37.18
N ALA A 980 -10.10 25.78 37.58
CA ALA A 980 -10.15 24.55 38.35
C ALA A 980 -9.13 24.58 39.50
N THR A 981 -9.51 24.09 40.67
CA THR A 981 -8.65 24.05 41.86
C THR A 981 -8.49 22.63 42.39
N LEU A 982 -7.54 22.45 43.30
CA LEU A 982 -7.45 21.24 44.09
C LEU A 982 -8.73 21.08 44.95
N PRO A 983 -9.34 19.88 45.04
CA PRO A 983 -10.55 19.67 45.83
C PRO A 983 -10.39 19.94 47.33
N THR A 984 -9.16 19.78 47.85
CA THR A 984 -8.84 19.93 49.28
C THR A 984 -8.30 21.30 49.65
N ASP A 985 -7.96 22.14 48.67
CA ASP A 985 -7.36 23.46 48.89
C ASP A 985 -7.63 24.38 47.69
N THR A 986 -8.65 25.23 47.83
CA THR A 986 -9.07 26.14 46.75
C THR A 986 -8.07 27.28 46.49
N THR A 987 -7.05 27.45 47.35
CA THR A 987 -5.98 28.43 47.12
C THR A 987 -4.95 27.96 46.08
N LYS A 988 -5.03 26.68 45.68
CA LYS A 988 -4.15 26.04 44.69
C LYS A 988 -4.90 25.81 43.39
N ALA A 989 -4.66 26.67 42.41
CA ALA A 989 -5.24 26.54 41.07
C ALA A 989 -4.49 25.47 40.27
N LEU A 990 -5.26 24.61 39.61
CA LEU A 990 -4.80 23.53 38.73
C LEU A 990 -5.01 23.87 37.25
N VAL A 991 -6.06 24.64 36.95
CA VAL A 991 -6.25 25.30 35.66
C VAL A 991 -6.60 26.75 35.93
N PHE A 992 -5.82 27.68 35.37
CA PHE A 992 -6.07 29.10 35.50
C PHE A 992 -5.67 29.84 34.24
N ALA A 993 -6.30 30.96 33.97
CA ALA A 993 -6.25 31.63 32.68
C ALA A 993 -6.06 33.15 32.81
N TYR A 994 -5.33 33.74 31.87
CA TYR A 994 -5.15 35.17 31.69
C TYR A 994 -5.53 35.54 30.25
N GLY A 995 -6.38 36.55 30.09
CA GLY A 995 -6.68 37.17 28.82
C GLY A 995 -5.52 38.00 28.28
N THR A 996 -5.56 38.33 26.99
CA THR A 996 -4.62 39.28 26.39
C THR A 996 -4.77 40.65 27.07
N GLY A 997 -3.66 41.20 27.58
CA GLY A 997 -3.64 42.49 28.28
C GLY A 997 -3.87 42.42 29.78
N ASP A 998 -4.11 41.23 30.35
CA ASP A 998 -4.28 41.08 31.80
C ASP A 998 -2.97 41.32 32.56
N ALA A 999 -3.09 41.92 33.74
CA ALA A 999 -1.98 42.08 34.66
C ALA A 999 -1.58 40.70 35.24
N MET A 1000 -0.29 40.40 35.23
CA MET A 1000 0.35 39.18 35.72
C MET A 1000 1.34 39.51 36.86
N ALA A 1001 2.12 38.54 37.34
CA ALA A 1001 3.19 38.80 38.31
C ALA A 1001 4.31 39.68 37.71
N ASP A 1002 5.24 40.17 38.55
CA ASP A 1002 6.39 41.01 38.14
C ASP A 1002 6.03 42.29 37.36
N ASP A 1003 4.85 42.89 37.61
CA ASP A 1003 4.30 44.00 36.81
C ASP A 1003 4.21 43.68 35.29
N PHE A 1004 4.16 42.39 34.93
CA PHE A 1004 4.06 41.93 33.55
C PHE A 1004 2.61 41.99 33.05
N THR A 1005 2.44 42.17 31.75
CA THR A 1005 1.13 42.19 31.09
C THR A 1005 1.09 41.10 30.03
N ALA A 1006 0.07 40.26 30.03
CA ALA A 1006 -0.07 39.13 29.11
C ALA A 1006 -0.09 39.59 27.63
N PRO A 1007 0.92 39.26 26.80
CA PRO A 1007 0.94 39.64 25.38
C PRO A 1007 -0.11 38.93 24.52
N ALA A 1008 -0.58 37.76 24.96
CA ALA A 1008 -1.60 36.92 24.36
C ALA A 1008 -2.26 36.09 25.48
N ARG A 1009 -3.32 35.33 25.17
CA ARG A 1009 -4.00 34.48 26.16
C ARG A 1009 -3.07 33.41 26.73
N ARG A 1010 -3.11 33.20 28.04
CA ARG A 1010 -2.20 32.27 28.75
C ARG A 1010 -2.96 31.37 29.71
N VAL A 1011 -2.59 30.11 29.78
CA VAL A 1011 -3.20 29.11 30.65
C VAL A 1011 -2.11 28.36 31.42
N GLY A 1012 -2.23 28.32 32.75
CA GLY A 1012 -1.52 27.37 33.59
C GLY A 1012 -2.32 26.08 33.70
N PHE A 1013 -1.66 24.93 33.54
CA PHE A 1013 -2.29 23.61 33.48
C PHE A 1013 -1.61 22.62 34.43
N PHE A 1014 -2.36 21.66 34.97
CA PHE A 1014 -1.90 20.82 36.07
C PHE A 1014 -1.01 19.63 35.64
N MET A 1015 -0.94 19.32 34.34
CA MET A 1015 -0.36 18.08 33.84
C MET A 1015 1.18 18.07 33.91
N ARG A 1016 1.74 17.41 34.94
CA ARG A 1016 3.19 17.31 35.12
C ARG A 1016 3.88 16.32 34.17
N TYR A 1017 3.31 15.14 33.97
CA TYR A 1017 3.91 14.12 33.10
C TYR A 1017 2.90 13.72 32.03
N VAL A 1018 3.42 13.41 30.84
CA VAL A 1018 2.61 13.06 29.67
C VAL A 1018 2.26 11.56 29.66
N ASN A 1019 2.57 10.83 30.73
CA ASN A 1019 2.46 9.37 30.83
C ASN A 1019 1.00 8.89 30.92
N ASN A 1020 0.27 8.82 29.79
CA ASN A 1020 -1.00 8.10 29.57
C ASN A 1020 -2.04 8.14 30.71
N SER A 1021 -2.02 9.19 31.53
CA SER A 1021 -2.82 9.24 32.77
C SER A 1021 -4.00 10.18 32.64
N LEU A 1022 -4.11 11.00 31.58
CA LEU A 1022 -5.31 11.80 31.34
C LEU A 1022 -6.47 10.87 31.01
N THR A 1023 -7.60 11.09 31.66
CA THR A 1023 -8.89 10.53 31.23
C THR A 1023 -9.45 11.38 30.08
N ASP A 1024 -10.57 10.97 29.49
CA ASP A 1024 -11.29 11.78 28.50
C ASP A 1024 -11.68 13.16 29.05
N GLN A 1025 -12.02 13.24 30.35
CA GLN A 1025 -12.32 14.51 31.02
C GLN A 1025 -11.07 15.38 31.17
N GLY A 1026 -9.92 14.78 31.50
CA GLY A 1026 -8.63 15.48 31.53
C GLY A 1026 -8.19 15.98 30.16
N LEU A 1027 -8.38 15.16 29.12
CA LEU A 1027 -8.10 15.52 27.73
C LEU A 1027 -9.03 16.64 27.24
N THR A 1028 -10.30 16.62 27.66
CA THR A 1028 -11.28 17.69 27.38
C THR A 1028 -10.81 19.03 27.95
N LEU A 1029 -10.32 19.07 29.19
CA LEU A 1029 -9.76 20.29 29.80
C LEU A 1029 -8.53 20.80 29.04
N LEU A 1030 -7.64 19.90 28.60
CA LEU A 1030 -6.45 20.28 27.84
C LEU A 1030 -6.82 20.84 26.47
N ALA A 1031 -7.71 20.18 25.74
CA ALA A 1031 -8.19 20.66 24.44
C ALA A 1031 -8.87 22.03 24.58
N ALA A 1032 -9.73 22.21 25.60
CA ALA A 1032 -10.39 23.48 25.88
C ALA A 1032 -9.38 24.59 26.21
N ALA A 1033 -8.33 24.27 26.98
CA ALA A 1033 -7.24 25.21 27.26
C ALA A 1033 -6.49 25.64 25.99
N LEU A 1034 -6.16 24.70 25.09
CA LEU A 1034 -5.48 24.99 23.83
C LEU A 1034 -6.36 25.84 22.89
N ILE A 1035 -7.63 25.51 22.75
CA ILE A 1035 -8.57 26.27 21.90
C ILE A 1035 -8.76 27.68 22.44
N TRP A 1036 -8.93 27.82 23.76
CA TRP A 1036 -9.14 29.14 24.34
C TRP A 1036 -7.88 30.01 24.26
N ALA A 1037 -6.69 29.42 24.40
CA ALA A 1037 -5.43 30.12 24.26
C ALA A 1037 -5.19 30.65 22.83
N ASP A 1038 -5.75 29.99 21.81
CA ASP A 1038 -5.77 30.51 20.44
C ASP A 1038 -6.67 31.76 20.36
N PRO A 1039 -6.14 32.93 19.98
CA PRO A 1039 -6.93 34.17 19.86
C PRO A 1039 -8.12 34.05 18.89
N ASP A 1040 -8.04 33.14 17.90
CA ASP A 1040 -9.09 32.86 16.92
C ASP A 1040 -9.68 31.44 17.06
N GLY A 1041 -9.36 30.71 18.14
CA GLY A 1041 -9.72 29.28 18.30
C GLY A 1041 -11.22 29.00 18.17
N GLU A 1042 -12.08 29.89 18.66
CA GLU A 1042 -13.54 29.77 18.52
C GLU A 1042 -14.06 30.01 17.09
N LYS A 1043 -13.29 30.72 16.25
CA LYS A 1043 -13.59 30.90 14.81
C LYS A 1043 -13.07 29.73 13.99
N LYS A 1044 -11.89 29.20 14.36
CA LYS A 1044 -11.18 28.09 13.72
C LYS A 1044 -11.84 26.72 13.95
N ARG A 1045 -12.50 26.52 15.08
CA ARG A 1045 -13.29 25.32 15.38
C ARG A 1045 -14.66 25.28 14.69
N ARG A 1046 -15.01 26.29 13.90
CA ARG A 1046 -16.24 26.30 13.09
C ARG A 1046 -16.04 25.35 11.93
N ILE A 1047 -16.36 24.07 12.17
CA ILE A 1047 -16.59 23.10 11.11
C ILE A 1047 -17.81 23.61 10.33
N ASP A 1048 -17.59 24.42 9.29
CA ASP A 1048 -18.58 24.62 8.25
C ASP A 1048 -18.63 23.33 7.42
N LEU A 1049 -19.36 22.32 7.91
CA LEU A 1049 -19.87 21.25 7.07
C LEU A 1049 -20.91 21.90 6.16
N GLY A 1050 -20.47 22.50 5.06
CA GLY A 1050 -21.33 23.08 4.05
C GLY A 1050 -22.24 22.00 3.49
N LEU A 1051 -23.48 21.95 3.98
CA LEU A 1051 -24.46 20.98 3.54
C LEU A 1051 -25.08 21.51 2.25
N ARG A 1052 -24.79 20.83 1.13
CA ARG A 1052 -25.53 21.07 -0.12
C ARG A 1052 -26.86 20.33 -0.04
N LEU A 1053 -27.96 21.06 -0.23
CA LEU A 1053 -29.27 20.44 -0.45
C LEU A 1053 -29.18 19.51 -1.67
N LYS A 1054 -29.68 18.27 -1.54
CA LYS A 1054 -30.09 17.50 -2.73
C LYS A 1054 -31.26 18.25 -3.40
N GLU A 1055 -31.53 17.97 -4.68
CA GLU A 1055 -32.66 18.57 -5.45
C GLU A 1055 -34.05 18.45 -4.77
N SER A 1056 -34.15 17.73 -3.64
CA SER A 1056 -35.37 17.39 -2.90
C SER A 1056 -35.48 17.93 -1.45
N ASN A 1057 -34.74 18.99 -1.05
CA ASN A 1057 -34.73 19.53 0.33
C ASN A 1057 -34.25 18.56 1.43
N THR A 1058 -33.49 17.53 1.06
CA THR A 1058 -32.93 16.52 1.97
C THR A 1058 -31.41 16.66 2.03
N MET A 1059 -30.86 16.55 3.24
CA MET A 1059 -29.43 16.50 3.53
C MET A 1059 -29.12 15.16 4.19
N THR A 1060 -28.01 14.52 3.83
CA THR A 1060 -27.59 13.24 4.44
C THR A 1060 -26.39 13.51 5.34
N PHE A 1061 -26.42 12.99 6.56
CA PHE A 1061 -25.41 13.23 7.57
C PHE A 1061 -25.24 12.02 8.49
N THR A 1062 -24.01 11.61 8.78
CA THR A 1062 -23.68 10.54 9.74
C THR A 1062 -23.15 11.17 11.04
N PRO A 1063 -24.01 11.49 12.02
CA PRO A 1063 -23.58 12.03 13.29
C PRO A 1063 -22.80 10.99 14.11
N PRO A 1064 -21.62 11.33 14.65
CA PRO A 1064 -20.95 10.49 15.64
C PRO A 1064 -21.86 10.22 16.83
N SER A 1065 -21.88 8.97 17.30
CA SER A 1065 -22.70 8.55 18.43
C SER A 1065 -22.43 9.40 19.68
N GLY A 1066 -23.48 9.88 20.35
CA GLY A 1066 -23.39 10.63 21.62
C GLY A 1066 -23.11 12.13 21.50
N ARG A 1067 -23.20 12.71 20.30
CA ARG A 1067 -23.09 14.17 20.05
C ARG A 1067 -24.42 14.76 19.64
N ARG A 1068 -24.65 16.05 19.92
CA ARG A 1068 -25.86 16.78 19.52
C ARG A 1068 -25.57 17.85 18.48
N PHE A 1069 -26.49 18.07 17.55
CA PHE A 1069 -26.33 19.00 16.45
C PHE A 1069 -27.58 19.84 16.20
N VAL A 1070 -27.38 21.06 15.70
CA VAL A 1070 -28.41 21.96 15.18
C VAL A 1070 -28.09 22.24 13.70
N VAL A 1071 -29.10 22.18 12.83
CA VAL A 1071 -28.98 22.74 11.48
C VAL A 1071 -29.32 24.21 11.53
N GLU A 1072 -28.45 25.05 10.98
CA GLU A 1072 -28.66 26.49 10.86
C GLU A 1072 -28.63 26.91 9.39
N TYR A 1073 -29.16 28.09 9.11
CA TYR A 1073 -29.15 28.66 7.78
C TYR A 1073 -28.80 30.13 7.75
N SER A 1074 -28.33 30.55 6.58
CA SER A 1074 -27.99 31.93 6.31
C SER A 1074 -28.38 32.34 4.90
N THR A 1075 -28.68 33.62 4.73
CA THR A 1075 -28.92 34.24 3.42
C THR A 1075 -27.66 34.91 2.87
N ASP A 1076 -26.67 35.23 3.72
CA ASP A 1076 -25.51 36.06 3.37
C ASP A 1076 -24.21 35.66 4.09
N LEU A 1077 -24.20 34.52 4.80
CA LEU A 1077 -23.13 34.00 5.67
C LEU A 1077 -22.81 34.85 6.92
N GLY A 1078 -23.44 36.02 7.10
CA GLY A 1078 -23.19 36.94 8.21
C GLY A 1078 -24.03 36.67 9.46
N GLN A 1079 -25.27 36.17 9.28
CA GLN A 1079 -26.16 35.76 10.37
C GLN A 1079 -26.68 34.34 10.12
N TRP A 1080 -26.71 33.52 11.17
CA TRP A 1080 -27.15 32.13 11.11
C TRP A 1080 -28.29 31.88 12.08
N ASP A 1081 -29.44 31.46 11.54
CA ASP A 1081 -30.64 31.16 12.32
C ASP A 1081 -30.89 29.64 12.33
N PRO A 1082 -31.30 29.05 13.46
CA PRO A 1082 -31.59 27.62 13.53
C PRO A 1082 -32.82 27.25 12.69
N VAL A 1083 -32.77 26.08 12.08
CA VAL A 1083 -33.95 25.45 11.47
C VAL A 1083 -34.79 24.87 12.61
N PRO A 1084 -36.02 25.38 12.86
CA PRO A 1084 -36.77 25.01 14.07
C PRO A 1084 -37.00 23.51 14.23
N SER A 1085 -37.30 22.78 13.15
CA SER A 1085 -37.49 21.32 13.15
C SER A 1085 -36.20 20.51 13.36
N MET A 1086 -35.02 21.13 13.26
CA MET A 1086 -33.71 20.48 13.30
C MET A 1086 -32.78 21.16 14.31
N SER A 1087 -33.37 21.55 15.44
CA SER A 1087 -32.68 22.25 16.53
C SER A 1087 -32.14 21.32 17.63
N ASP A 1088 -32.33 20.00 17.50
CA ASP A 1088 -31.80 19.00 18.44
C ASP A 1088 -31.69 17.61 17.75
N ILE A 1089 -30.56 17.35 17.09
CA ILE A 1089 -30.26 16.09 16.40
C ILE A 1089 -29.25 15.32 17.24
N GLU A 1090 -29.67 14.19 17.82
CA GLU A 1090 -28.79 13.29 18.57
C GLU A 1090 -28.13 12.27 17.63
N GLY A 1091 -26.81 12.12 17.76
CA GLY A 1091 -26.03 11.18 16.97
C GLY A 1091 -26.11 9.76 17.48
N ASP A 1092 -26.38 8.83 16.58
CA ASP A 1092 -26.40 7.38 16.86
C ASP A 1092 -25.28 6.61 16.14
N GLY A 1093 -24.45 7.30 15.35
CA GLY A 1093 -23.39 6.70 14.54
C GLY A 1093 -23.84 6.18 13.18
N ASN A 1094 -25.13 6.31 12.83
CA ASN A 1094 -25.69 5.86 11.56
C ASN A 1094 -25.94 7.03 10.61
N GLU A 1095 -25.94 6.74 9.31
CA GLU A 1095 -26.32 7.71 8.29
C GLU A 1095 -27.80 8.09 8.44
N THR A 1096 -28.07 9.38 8.62
CA THR A 1096 -29.41 9.94 8.86
C THR A 1096 -29.75 10.95 7.77
N ASP A 1097 -30.93 10.78 7.15
CA ASP A 1097 -31.48 11.75 6.21
C ASP A 1097 -32.31 12.82 6.95
N LEU A 1098 -31.88 14.07 6.84
CA LEU A 1098 -32.54 15.25 7.39
C LEU A 1098 -33.33 15.94 6.28
N THR A 1099 -34.66 15.95 6.40
CA THR A 1099 -35.55 16.59 5.40
C THR A 1099 -36.16 17.87 5.95
N ILE A 1100 -35.91 19.00 5.29
CA ILE A 1100 -36.47 20.30 5.68
C ILE A 1100 -37.93 20.38 5.22
N LEU A 1101 -38.85 20.64 6.15
CA LEU A 1101 -40.29 20.59 5.87
C LEU A 1101 -40.73 21.79 5.01
N ALA A 1102 -41.63 21.54 4.05
CA ALA A 1102 -42.21 22.57 3.21
C ALA A 1102 -42.96 23.61 4.06
N GLY A 1103 -42.59 24.89 3.92
CA GLY A 1103 -43.13 26.00 4.73
C GLY A 1103 -42.19 26.49 5.84
N GLU A 1104 -41.13 25.76 6.18
CA GLU A 1104 -40.02 26.29 7.00
C GLU A 1104 -39.09 27.20 6.18
N ARG A 1105 -39.28 27.20 4.85
CA ARG A 1105 -38.70 28.14 3.87
C ARG A 1105 -39.60 28.27 2.65
N GLU A 1106 -40.11 29.47 2.41
CA GLU A 1106 -40.35 29.91 1.04
C GLU A 1106 -39.38 31.08 0.76
N ASN A 1107 -38.26 30.74 0.10
CA ASN A 1107 -37.46 31.59 -0.78
C ASN A 1107 -36.41 32.60 -0.25
N GLN A 1108 -35.65 32.37 0.83
CA GLN A 1108 -34.55 33.32 1.16
C GLN A 1108 -33.18 32.76 1.58
N ALA A 1109 -33.01 31.47 1.85
CA ALA A 1109 -31.73 30.97 2.35
C ALA A 1109 -30.85 30.38 1.24
N GLU A 1110 -29.63 30.88 1.14
CA GLU A 1110 -28.61 30.43 0.18
C GLU A 1110 -27.67 29.37 0.79
N PHE A 1111 -27.55 29.33 2.12
CA PHE A 1111 -26.58 28.49 2.82
C PHE A 1111 -27.18 27.75 4.02
N TYR A 1112 -26.67 26.55 4.26
CA TYR A 1112 -26.99 25.68 5.38
C TYR A 1112 -25.71 25.19 6.01
N ARG A 1113 -25.72 25.04 7.34
CA ARG A 1113 -24.63 24.42 8.08
C ARG A 1113 -25.16 23.55 9.21
N LEU A 1114 -24.31 22.65 9.67
CA LEU A 1114 -24.54 21.89 10.89
C LEU A 1114 -23.62 22.45 11.98
N ARG A 1115 -24.18 22.73 13.16
CA ARG A 1115 -23.42 23.16 14.33
C ARG A 1115 -23.57 22.13 15.44
N GLU A 1116 -22.46 21.60 15.94
CA GLU A 1116 -22.46 20.78 17.15
C GLU A 1116 -22.90 21.63 18.36
N VAL A 1117 -23.81 21.11 19.17
CA VAL A 1117 -24.29 21.71 20.40
C VAL A 1117 -23.60 21.00 21.56
N PHE A 1118 -22.77 21.75 22.29
CA PHE A 1118 -22.19 21.29 23.54
C PHE A 1118 -23.13 21.72 24.67
N GLU A 1119 -23.76 20.78 25.36
CA GLU A 1119 -24.46 21.01 26.64
C GLU A 1119 -23.58 20.61 27.83
#